data_AF-A0A1G6AA73-F1
#
_entry.id   AF-A0A1G6AA73-F1
#
_cell.length_a   1.000
_cell.length_b   1.000
_cell.length_c   1.000
_cell.angle_alpha   90.00
_cell.angle_beta   90.00
_cell.angle_gamma   90.00
#
_symmetry.space_group_name_H-M   'P 1'
#
loop_
_entity.id
_entity.type
_entity.pdbx_description
1 polymer ?
#
loop_
_entity_poly.entity_id
_entity_poly.type
_entity_poly.pdbx_seq_one_letter_code
_entity_poly.pdbx_strand_id
1 'polypeptide(L)'
;MKTLKRKGLPLVTALMLVLSMFALLPAGTFRVSALEGSGTKNDPYIIMTYADLYRFIGSSTRNLNSLAGEEYFKLGNDVYSEDSKDDYFFNLTADSPRTVYIDLAGHILSRITSSSDAKLFNVGENCTLVINDSKGGGEVHTTKNKTGQFNMFIVTNGGTLRINGGGFIDYSPFMHYKDYLYFCQIISTVDSKTASSSCTVEINDGYFESLIWLIRHNFGSLTINGGVFVQRSDIDGMSGRFDGIIMYSENYYIKNCMLSANASETEISGSKLKSHMPSDAKIISDGKTVSLKDKTDIIKGGKITVYTPEGIKGMKWNGNTLSWNKYVNASKYGLQVEKRGFNETEFKILEPVLYTSDTSYDLTSFFKNNGVGDYRVLMGAETNDGTLLSKVTYSQTVTYDPRQGISSVAVSVNAPRDGDLPSEPRTSTGGVTIQSSIWYKGASINGEKMSATEKFVEGQKYTLYVLFDTDSDHKFASGLTGTVNGNTATTAGFAGSVFMIYTFTALPDNTLPQVNITVKEPRAGAVISDNCGVLSVTPSDMGVNVYNNSSAKNKVSWTDPPYMIQVGVTKFTAGKAYTLNFKLAQSYSLSEGAPKYELSEKTVVKVNGKTAEYTGRNGIYYTYKLKFTVPEGLKGDVDGNGVINMKDLTTLQRYVNGWDVTINEANADLDDSGSINMKDVAALQKMINSL
;
A
#
# COMPACT_ATOMS: atom_id res chain seq x y z
N MET A 1 44.25 4.49 76.03
CA MET A 1 43.11 4.12 75.16
C MET A 1 41.85 4.89 75.56
N LYS A 2 41.40 5.84 74.75
CA LYS A 2 40.02 6.37 74.77
C LYS A 2 39.59 6.53 73.32
N THR A 3 38.81 5.57 72.84
CA THR A 3 38.26 5.51 71.48
C THR A 3 37.13 6.52 71.35
N LEU A 4 37.34 7.60 70.59
CA LEU A 4 36.29 8.53 70.18
C LEU A 4 35.49 7.90 69.03
N LYS A 5 34.24 7.51 69.31
CA LYS A 5 33.24 7.16 68.30
C LYS A 5 32.86 8.42 67.50
N ARG A 6 33.27 8.50 66.23
CA ARG A 6 32.68 9.43 65.26
C ARG A 6 31.24 8.99 64.99
N LYS A 7 30.26 9.77 65.46
CA LYS A 7 28.87 9.68 64.98
C LYS A 7 28.81 10.45 63.66
N GLY A 8 28.62 9.74 62.55
CA GLY A 8 28.29 10.37 61.27
C GLY A 8 26.92 11.04 61.36
N LEU A 9 26.83 12.26 60.85
CA LEU A 9 25.58 12.98 60.73
C LEU A 9 24.63 12.17 59.81
N PRO A 10 23.37 11.89 60.20
CA PRO A 10 22.45 11.14 59.37
C PRO A 10 22.23 11.85 58.03
N LEU A 11 22.24 11.09 56.93
CA LEU A 11 22.01 11.58 55.56
C LEU A 11 20.75 12.45 55.46
N VAL A 12 19.71 12.11 56.23
CA VAL A 12 18.44 12.85 56.31
C VAL A 12 18.63 14.25 56.90
N THR A 13 19.51 14.41 57.89
CA THR A 13 19.80 15.71 58.51
C THR A 13 20.64 16.58 57.58
N ALA A 14 21.59 16.00 56.84
CA ALA A 14 22.35 16.72 55.81
C ALA A 14 21.45 17.15 54.63
N LEU A 15 20.53 16.28 54.20
CA LEU A 15 19.58 16.57 53.12
C LEU A 15 18.57 17.64 53.52
N MET A 16 18.06 17.60 54.75
CA MET A 16 17.18 18.64 55.32
C MET A 16 17.90 20.00 55.42
N LEU A 17 19.18 20.02 55.79
CA LEU A 17 19.97 21.25 55.84
C LEU A 17 20.14 21.85 54.43
N VAL A 18 20.46 21.02 53.43
CA VAL A 18 20.54 21.45 52.02
C VAL A 18 19.20 21.96 51.51
N LEU A 19 18.09 21.25 51.77
CA LEU A 19 16.74 21.71 51.38
C LEU A 19 16.32 23.00 52.10
N SER A 20 16.68 23.18 53.37
CA SER A 20 16.38 24.41 54.11
C SER A 20 17.17 25.62 53.61
N MET A 21 18.38 25.41 53.07
CA MET A 21 19.15 26.47 52.42
C MET A 21 18.56 26.87 51.06
N PHE A 22 17.83 25.99 50.37
CA PHE A 22 17.05 26.36 49.17
C PHE A 22 15.76 27.12 49.51
N ALA A 23 15.17 26.89 50.68
CA ALA A 23 13.93 27.55 51.12
C ALA A 23 14.13 28.99 51.65
N LEU A 24 15.37 29.38 51.97
CA LEU A 24 15.72 30.71 52.50
C LEU A 24 16.26 31.68 51.44
N LEU A 25 16.35 31.26 50.17
CA LEU A 25 16.72 32.15 49.08
C LEU A 25 15.49 32.96 48.66
N PRO A 26 15.59 34.31 48.53
CA PRO A 26 14.55 35.10 47.90
C PRO A 26 14.25 34.52 46.51
N ALA A 27 12.97 34.37 46.18
CA ALA A 27 12.53 34.02 44.83
C ALA A 27 13.13 35.05 43.85
N GLY A 28 14.18 34.64 43.11
CA GLY A 28 14.92 35.52 42.19
C GLY A 28 16.45 35.39 42.22
N THR A 29 17.05 34.60 43.12
CA THR A 29 18.53 34.55 43.26
C THR A 29 19.27 33.67 42.24
N PHE A 30 18.57 32.90 41.39
CA PHE A 30 19.19 32.25 40.23
C PHE A 30 18.81 32.99 38.94
N ARG A 31 19.50 34.09 38.63
CA ARG A 31 19.52 34.61 37.26
C ARG A 31 20.52 33.81 36.45
N VAL A 32 20.07 32.70 35.85
CA VAL A 32 20.75 32.16 34.67
C VAL A 32 20.33 33.05 33.50
N SER A 33 20.99 34.20 33.35
CA SER A 33 20.80 35.10 32.23
C SER A 33 21.78 34.75 31.12
N ALA A 34 21.51 33.65 30.43
CA ALA A 34 21.98 33.50 29.05
C ALA A 34 20.71 33.46 28.21
N LEU A 35 20.43 34.54 27.49
CA LEU A 35 19.48 34.46 26.38
C LEU A 35 19.98 33.36 25.44
N GLU A 36 19.17 32.34 25.22
CA GLU A 36 19.45 31.31 24.25
C GLU A 36 19.06 31.80 22.85
N GLY A 37 19.80 31.38 21.83
CA GLY A 37 19.59 31.72 20.43
C GLY A 37 20.42 32.89 19.90
N SER A 38 20.62 32.90 18.58
CA SER A 38 21.39 33.90 17.82
C SER A 38 20.53 35.02 17.22
N GLY A 39 19.21 34.96 17.38
CA GLY A 39 18.27 35.93 16.81
C GLY A 39 17.97 35.73 15.33
N THR A 40 18.31 34.57 14.77
CA THR A 40 18.00 34.22 13.38
C THR A 40 16.68 33.45 13.29
N LYS A 41 16.12 33.33 12.08
CA LYS A 41 14.84 32.64 11.86
C LYS A 41 14.80 31.21 12.42
N ASN A 42 15.91 30.48 12.31
CA ASN A 42 16.02 29.09 12.75
C ASN A 42 16.48 28.96 14.20
N ASP A 43 16.95 30.06 14.80
CA ASP A 43 17.53 30.10 16.13
C ASP A 43 17.22 31.47 16.79
N PRO A 44 15.93 31.71 17.13
CA PRO A 44 15.47 32.99 17.66
C PRO A 44 15.95 33.22 19.09
N TYR A 45 16.06 34.47 19.51
CA TYR A 45 16.31 34.79 20.91
C TYR A 45 15.13 34.33 21.78
N ILE A 46 15.41 33.54 22.81
CA ILE A 46 14.41 33.08 23.78
C ILE A 46 14.26 34.12 24.89
N ILE A 47 13.08 34.74 24.93
CA ILE A 47 12.74 35.82 25.87
C ILE A 47 12.05 35.22 27.09
N MET A 48 12.66 35.42 28.26
CA MET A 48 12.13 34.92 29.53
C MET A 48 11.53 36.03 30.40
N THR A 49 11.95 37.28 30.20
CA THR A 49 11.49 38.44 30.97
C THR A 49 11.29 39.68 30.11
N TYR A 50 10.55 40.66 30.63
CA TYR A 50 10.26 41.89 29.88
C TYR A 50 11.53 42.71 29.66
N ALA A 51 12.43 42.69 30.65
CA ALA A 51 13.73 43.33 30.55
C ALA A 51 14.61 42.72 29.45
N ASP A 52 14.50 41.40 29.21
CA ASP A 52 15.23 40.75 28.11
C ASP A 52 14.79 41.32 26.78
N LEU A 53 13.47 41.40 26.53
CA LEU A 53 12.93 41.96 25.30
C LEU A 53 13.25 43.45 25.16
N TYR A 54 13.11 44.22 26.25
CA TYR A 54 13.40 45.66 26.26
C TYR A 54 14.88 45.94 25.97
N ARG A 55 15.81 45.07 26.39
CA ARG A 55 17.24 45.22 26.07
C ARG A 55 17.52 45.19 24.56
N PHE A 56 16.72 44.46 23.78
CA PHE A 56 16.92 44.38 22.32
C PHE A 56 16.13 45.45 21.55
N ILE A 57 14.97 45.88 22.06
CA ILE A 57 13.97 46.66 21.30
C ILE A 57 13.63 48.02 21.97
N GLY A 58 14.09 48.26 23.20
CA GLY A 58 13.80 49.48 23.98
C GLY A 58 14.56 50.73 23.53
N SER A 59 13.96 51.90 23.78
CA SER A 59 14.39 53.23 23.31
C SER A 59 15.76 53.73 23.83
N SER A 60 16.23 53.22 24.97
CA SER A 60 17.37 53.79 25.70
C SER A 60 18.69 53.00 25.59
N THR A 61 18.70 51.89 24.84
CA THR A 61 19.77 50.88 24.98
C THR A 61 20.73 50.73 23.80
N ARG A 62 20.46 51.30 22.62
CA ARG A 62 21.35 51.13 21.44
C ARG A 62 21.55 52.41 20.62
N ASN A 63 22.76 52.55 20.08
CA ASN A 63 23.11 53.56 19.08
C ASN A 63 22.37 53.20 17.77
N LEU A 64 21.43 54.04 17.34
CA LEU A 64 20.51 53.78 16.22
C LEU A 64 21.22 53.57 14.87
N ASN A 65 22.47 54.00 14.76
CA ASN A 65 23.31 53.98 13.57
C ASN A 65 23.78 52.57 13.11
N SER A 66 23.38 51.46 13.76
CA SER A 66 23.89 50.11 13.43
C SER A 66 22.86 48.97 13.42
N LEU A 67 21.56 49.28 13.44
CA LEU A 67 20.49 48.26 13.52
C LEU A 67 19.83 48.09 12.15
N ALA A 68 20.30 47.10 11.38
CA ALA A 68 19.76 46.73 10.08
C ALA A 68 19.54 45.22 10.00
N GLY A 69 18.57 44.79 9.19
CA GLY A 69 18.27 43.38 8.96
C GLY A 69 17.14 42.82 9.82
N GLU A 70 17.08 41.50 9.91
CA GLU A 70 16.00 40.76 10.58
C GLU A 70 16.44 40.24 11.94
N GLU A 71 15.62 40.47 12.98
CA GLU A 71 15.83 39.94 14.33
C GLU A 71 14.60 39.09 14.73
N TYR A 72 14.85 37.89 15.23
CA TYR A 72 13.80 36.94 15.61
C TYR A 72 13.80 36.70 17.13
N PHE A 73 12.65 36.90 17.74
CA PHE A 73 12.39 36.72 19.16
C PHE A 73 11.25 35.74 19.38
N LYS A 74 11.38 34.89 20.39
CA LYS A 74 10.36 33.92 20.80
C LYS A 74 10.18 33.98 22.30
N LEU A 75 8.94 34.10 22.78
CA LEU A 75 8.66 34.01 24.20
C LEU A 75 8.89 32.57 24.69
N GLY A 76 9.69 32.42 25.75
CA GLY A 76 9.91 31.14 26.44
C GLY A 76 9.10 31.01 27.73
N ASN A 77 8.46 32.10 28.17
CA ASN A 77 7.59 32.15 29.34
C ASN A 77 6.58 33.29 29.18
N ASP A 78 5.61 33.38 30.08
CA ASP A 78 4.82 34.59 30.24
C ASP A 78 5.72 35.73 30.76
N VAL A 79 5.64 36.86 30.09
CA VAL A 79 6.51 38.02 30.24
C VAL A 79 5.72 39.21 30.74
N TYR A 80 5.96 39.61 31.98
CA TYR A 80 5.30 40.74 32.63
C TYR A 80 6.28 41.89 32.88
N SER A 81 5.86 43.12 32.57
CA SER A 81 6.46 44.33 33.13
C SER A 81 5.74 44.70 34.41
N GLU A 82 6.37 44.43 35.56
CA GLU A 82 5.88 44.84 36.89
C GLU A 82 6.41 46.21 37.34
N ASP A 83 7.16 46.91 36.47
CA ASP A 83 7.80 48.18 36.80
C ASP A 83 6.94 49.37 36.35
N SER A 84 6.82 50.40 37.19
CA SER A 84 6.13 51.67 36.88
C SER A 84 7.03 52.70 36.18
N LYS A 85 8.19 52.27 35.67
CA LYS A 85 9.11 53.08 34.87
C LYS A 85 8.41 53.71 33.67
N ASP A 86 8.72 54.97 33.49
CA ASP A 86 8.38 55.74 32.30
C ASP A 86 9.47 55.48 31.22
N ASP A 87 9.13 55.71 29.96
CA ASP A 87 9.91 55.41 28.75
C ASP A 87 10.34 53.93 28.60
N TYR A 88 9.56 53.02 29.18
CA TYR A 88 9.82 51.58 29.19
C TYR A 88 9.02 50.81 28.13
N PHE A 89 8.66 51.49 27.03
CA PHE A 89 7.98 50.93 25.87
C PHE A 89 8.97 50.45 24.80
N PHE A 90 8.53 49.58 23.89
CA PHE A 90 9.34 49.08 22.79
C PHE A 90 9.34 50.09 21.64
N ASN A 91 10.50 50.68 21.35
CA ASN A 91 10.63 51.73 20.35
C ASN A 91 11.43 51.24 19.13
N LEU A 92 10.72 50.90 18.06
CA LEU A 92 11.30 50.45 16.81
C LEU A 92 11.43 51.65 15.86
N THR A 93 12.60 52.26 15.85
CA THR A 93 13.01 53.29 14.89
C THR A 93 14.44 53.00 14.45
N ALA A 94 14.77 53.17 13.17
CA ALA A 94 16.11 52.93 12.67
C ALA A 94 16.45 53.79 11.45
N ASP A 95 17.73 54.12 11.27
CA ASP A 95 18.23 54.82 10.08
C ASP A 95 18.33 53.90 8.84
N SER A 96 18.23 52.59 9.06
CA SER A 96 18.29 51.55 8.03
C SER A 96 17.15 50.54 8.20
N PRO A 97 16.74 49.83 7.13
CA PRO A 97 15.66 48.84 7.20
C PRO A 97 15.89 47.78 8.28
N ARG A 98 14.94 47.67 9.21
CA ARG A 98 14.95 46.72 10.33
C ARG A 98 13.62 45.99 10.41
N THR A 99 13.66 44.67 10.52
CA THR A 99 12.47 43.85 10.73
C THR A 99 12.60 43.06 12.03
N VAL A 100 11.62 43.19 12.91
CA VAL A 100 11.56 42.50 14.19
C VAL A 100 10.42 41.51 14.16
N TYR A 101 10.73 40.23 14.36
CA TYR A 101 9.76 39.15 14.49
C TYR A 101 9.61 38.77 15.95
N ILE A 102 8.39 38.83 16.49
CA ILE A 102 8.05 38.36 17.82
C ILE A 102 7.07 37.21 17.68
N ASP A 103 7.47 36.01 18.09
CA ASP A 103 6.60 34.85 18.25
C ASP A 103 6.15 34.73 19.71
N LEU A 104 4.86 34.93 19.96
CA LEU A 104 4.24 34.78 21.27
C LEU A 104 4.29 33.33 21.74
N ALA A 105 4.30 32.36 20.83
CA ALA A 105 4.47 30.94 21.11
C ALA A 105 3.56 30.38 22.22
N GLY A 106 2.33 30.87 22.34
CA GLY A 106 1.39 30.48 23.39
C GLY A 106 1.55 31.20 24.74
N HIS A 107 2.39 32.23 24.83
CA HIS A 107 2.68 32.98 26.05
C HIS A 107 2.15 34.40 26.05
N ILE A 108 2.07 35.00 27.25
CA ILE A 108 1.58 36.35 27.47
C ILE A 108 2.74 37.35 27.46
N LEU A 109 2.61 38.46 26.72
CA LEU A 109 3.44 39.66 26.86
C LEU A 109 2.60 40.79 27.45
N SER A 110 2.88 41.17 28.69
CA SER A 110 2.01 42.06 29.45
C SER A 110 2.76 43.25 30.02
N ARG A 111 2.13 44.42 29.91
CA ARG A 111 2.49 45.61 30.70
C ARG A 111 1.26 46.20 31.34
N ILE A 112 1.07 45.87 32.62
CA ILE A 112 -0.13 46.17 33.40
C ILE A 112 0.14 47.10 34.59
N THR A 113 1.30 47.76 34.62
CA THR A 113 1.65 48.73 35.67
C THR A 113 1.49 50.16 35.16
N SER A 114 1.05 51.05 36.05
CA SER A 114 0.83 52.45 35.72
C SER A 114 2.16 53.16 35.42
N SER A 115 2.36 53.55 34.16
CA SER A 115 3.48 54.38 33.66
C SER A 115 2.96 55.68 33.07
N SER A 116 3.81 56.63 32.67
CA SER A 116 3.39 57.78 31.86
C SER A 116 3.44 57.52 30.33
N ASP A 117 3.87 56.33 29.93
CA ASP A 117 4.03 55.95 28.52
C ASP A 117 2.70 55.98 27.80
N ALA A 118 2.69 56.50 26.57
CA ALA A 118 1.47 56.53 25.76
C ALA A 118 1.23 55.24 24.95
N LYS A 119 2.17 54.29 24.97
CA LYS A 119 2.20 53.13 24.06
C LYS A 119 3.02 51.95 24.61
N LEU A 120 2.70 50.72 24.21
CA LEU A 120 3.54 49.53 24.43
C LEU A 120 4.56 49.35 23.29
N PHE A 121 4.11 49.44 22.04
CA PHE A 121 4.95 49.40 20.85
C PHE A 121 4.84 50.69 20.05
N ASN A 122 6.00 51.22 19.66
CA ASN A 122 6.13 52.25 18.64
C ASN A 122 6.86 51.66 17.43
N VAL A 123 6.25 51.72 16.25
CA VAL A 123 6.84 51.27 15.00
C VAL A 123 6.98 52.46 14.07
N GLY A 124 8.18 53.03 14.04
CA GLY A 124 8.52 54.22 13.27
C GLY A 124 9.27 53.92 11.98
N GLU A 125 10.03 54.92 11.52
CA GLU A 125 10.71 54.91 10.22
C GLU A 125 11.64 53.70 10.02
N ASN A 126 11.63 53.18 8.79
CA ASN A 126 12.39 52.01 8.32
C ASN A 126 12.17 50.71 9.11
N CYS A 127 11.17 50.64 9.98
CA CYS A 127 10.96 49.49 10.85
C CYS A 127 9.71 48.69 10.48
N THR A 128 9.84 47.37 10.50
CA THR A 128 8.72 46.43 10.41
C THR A 128 8.64 45.61 11.70
N LEU A 129 7.47 45.60 12.35
CA LEU A 129 7.16 44.68 13.44
C LEU A 129 6.25 43.58 12.92
N VAL A 130 6.62 42.32 13.12
CA VAL A 130 5.81 41.14 12.79
C VAL A 130 5.51 40.37 14.07
N ILE A 131 4.24 40.22 14.41
CA ILE A 131 3.78 39.41 15.54
C ILE A 131 3.15 38.12 15.03
N ASN A 132 3.62 36.99 15.57
CA ASN A 132 3.10 35.66 15.31
C ASN A 132 2.69 35.01 16.63
N ASP A 133 1.81 34.01 16.54
CA ASP A 133 1.56 33.06 17.63
C ASP A 133 1.63 31.64 17.08
N SER A 134 2.84 31.07 17.06
CA SER A 134 3.11 29.80 16.39
C SER A 134 2.44 28.58 17.04
N LYS A 135 2.04 28.68 18.32
CA LYS A 135 1.39 27.60 19.07
C LYS A 135 -0.09 27.82 19.35
N GLY A 136 -0.57 29.05 19.20
CA GLY A 136 -1.92 29.43 19.63
C GLY A 136 -1.99 29.72 21.13
N GLY A 137 -2.89 30.63 21.51
CA GLY A 137 -3.14 31.03 22.90
C GLY A 137 -2.16 32.07 23.46
N GLY A 138 -1.23 32.57 22.65
CA GLY A 138 -0.33 33.66 23.05
C GLY A 138 -1.04 35.00 23.01
N GLU A 139 -0.75 35.89 23.96
CA GLU A 139 -1.50 37.14 24.15
C GLU A 139 -0.61 38.35 24.41
N VAL A 140 -1.07 39.55 24.06
CA VAL A 140 -0.46 40.83 24.42
C VAL A 140 -1.43 41.63 25.26
N HIS A 141 -1.02 41.98 26.47
CA HIS A 141 -1.86 42.67 27.45
C HIS A 141 -1.35 44.07 27.76
N THR A 142 -2.29 45.01 27.87
CA THR A 142 -2.01 46.39 28.27
C THR A 142 -3.01 46.88 29.32
N THR A 143 -2.65 47.92 30.08
CA THR A 143 -3.56 48.62 30.99
C THR A 143 -3.30 50.14 31.00
N LYS A 144 -4.13 50.87 31.74
CA LYS A 144 -4.09 52.32 31.93
C LYS A 144 -2.72 52.86 32.36
N ASN A 145 -2.35 53.99 31.76
CA ASN A 145 -1.24 54.84 32.18
C ASN A 145 -1.70 55.99 33.11
N LYS A 146 -0.75 56.62 33.81
CA LYS A 146 -0.97 57.74 34.75
C LYS A 146 -1.70 58.93 34.10
N THR A 147 -1.61 59.08 32.78
CA THR A 147 -2.10 60.24 32.01
C THR A 147 -3.42 59.99 31.28
N GLY A 148 -3.97 58.77 31.31
CA GLY A 148 -5.28 58.42 30.74
C GLY A 148 -5.32 58.06 29.24
N GLN A 149 -4.17 57.92 28.57
CA GLN A 149 -4.09 57.51 27.15
C GLN A 149 -2.98 56.47 26.90
N PHE A 150 -3.34 55.18 26.79
CA PHE A 150 -2.37 54.11 26.48
C PHE A 150 -2.76 53.39 25.18
N ASN A 151 -1.76 53.11 24.34
CA ASN A 151 -1.87 52.38 23.07
C ASN A 151 -1.12 51.05 23.13
N MET A 152 -1.68 49.97 22.58
CA MET A 152 -0.85 48.77 22.39
C MET A 152 0.16 48.99 21.27
N PHE A 153 -0.30 49.52 20.13
CA PHE A 153 0.54 49.85 18.98
C PHE A 153 0.33 51.29 18.53
N ILE A 154 1.44 51.96 18.22
CA ILE A 154 1.47 53.18 17.41
C ILE A 154 2.42 52.94 16.24
N VAL A 155 1.94 53.17 15.02
CA VAL A 155 2.72 53.06 13.77
C VAL A 155 2.84 54.45 13.15
N THR A 156 4.07 54.93 12.95
CA THR A 156 4.40 56.31 12.54
C THR A 156 5.46 56.32 11.43
N ASN A 157 5.60 57.44 10.72
CA ASN A 157 6.73 57.75 9.84
C ASN A 157 7.13 56.64 8.84
N GLY A 158 6.16 55.94 8.23
CA GLY A 158 6.43 54.87 7.26
C GLY A 158 6.72 53.49 7.86
N GLY A 159 6.53 53.31 9.17
CA GLY A 159 6.64 52.01 9.82
C GLY A 159 5.58 51.01 9.33
N THR A 160 5.89 49.72 9.49
CA THR A 160 5.01 48.61 9.10
C THR A 160 4.70 47.68 10.27
N LEU A 161 3.42 47.43 10.54
CA LEU A 161 2.97 46.43 11.52
C LEU A 161 2.29 45.26 10.79
N ARG A 162 2.73 44.04 11.08
CA ARG A 162 2.09 42.80 10.62
C ARG A 162 1.68 41.94 11.81
N ILE A 163 0.42 41.54 11.86
CA ILE A 163 -0.11 40.63 12.88
C ILE A 163 -0.65 39.39 12.18
N ASN A 164 -0.12 38.22 12.53
CA ASN A 164 -0.49 36.94 11.93
C ASN A 164 -1.32 36.04 12.85
N GLY A 165 -1.54 36.45 14.10
CA GLY A 165 -2.30 35.69 15.10
C GLY A 165 -1.99 36.16 16.53
N GLY A 166 -2.62 35.51 17.52
CA GLY A 166 -2.52 35.86 18.94
C GLY A 166 -3.71 36.64 19.47
N GLY A 167 -3.82 36.72 20.79
CA GLY A 167 -4.75 37.58 21.51
C GLY A 167 -4.14 38.94 21.83
N PHE A 168 -4.94 39.98 21.77
CA PHE A 168 -4.53 41.33 22.09
C PHE A 168 -5.66 41.87 22.98
N ILE A 169 -5.36 42.22 24.23
CA ILE A 169 -6.39 42.52 25.25
C ILE A 169 -5.99 43.77 26.05
N ASP A 170 -6.91 44.73 26.17
CA ASP A 170 -6.79 45.89 27.06
C ASP A 170 -7.60 45.67 28.35
N TYR A 171 -6.91 45.59 29.49
CA TYR A 171 -7.48 45.32 30.83
C TYR A 171 -7.77 46.59 31.65
N SER A 172 -7.83 47.77 31.04
CA SER A 172 -8.03 49.03 31.78
C SER A 172 -9.34 49.04 32.59
N PRO A 173 -9.33 49.09 33.93
CA PRO A 173 -10.52 48.75 34.71
C PRO A 173 -11.63 49.82 34.76
N PHE A 174 -11.37 51.13 34.60
CA PHE A 174 -12.41 52.18 34.66
C PHE A 174 -11.97 53.49 33.96
N MET A 175 -12.90 54.18 33.28
CA MET A 175 -12.69 55.50 32.68
C MET A 175 -13.31 56.66 33.49
N HIS A 176 -12.62 57.81 33.53
CA HIS A 176 -13.24 59.12 33.72
C HIS A 176 -13.50 59.76 32.34
N TYR A 177 -14.56 60.57 32.21
CA TYR A 177 -15.13 61.15 30.97
C TYR A 177 -14.18 61.96 30.06
N LYS A 178 -12.89 62.10 30.40
CA LYS A 178 -11.86 62.82 29.64
C LYS A 178 -10.65 61.95 29.25
N ASP A 179 -10.64 60.68 29.64
CA ASP A 179 -9.56 59.73 29.36
C ASP A 179 -9.92 58.93 28.09
N TYR A 180 -8.98 58.78 27.17
CA TYR A 180 -9.17 58.10 25.88
C TYR A 180 -8.19 56.93 25.81
N LEU A 181 -8.68 55.70 26.02
CA LEU A 181 -7.88 54.49 25.86
C LEU A 181 -8.05 53.93 24.45
N TYR A 182 -6.92 53.72 23.77
CA TYR A 182 -6.88 53.31 22.37
C TYR A 182 -6.20 51.95 22.31
N PHE A 183 -6.86 50.94 21.78
CA PHE A 183 -6.24 49.63 21.69
C PHE A 183 -5.11 49.59 20.64
N CYS A 184 -5.37 50.21 19.49
CA CYS A 184 -4.38 50.49 18.45
C CYS A 184 -4.73 51.83 17.80
N GLN A 185 -3.93 52.86 18.07
CA GLN A 185 -4.02 54.13 17.37
C GLN A 185 -2.89 54.23 16.36
N ILE A 186 -3.25 54.12 15.09
CA ILE A 186 -2.33 54.38 13.99
C ILE A 186 -2.34 55.90 13.77
N ILE A 187 -1.50 56.59 14.54
CA ILE A 187 -1.24 58.01 14.37
C ILE A 187 -0.05 58.17 13.43
N SER A 188 -0.27 58.60 12.20
CA SER A 188 0.82 59.27 11.48
C SER A 188 0.92 60.69 12.03
N THR A 189 1.85 60.91 12.98
CA THR A 189 2.24 62.25 13.42
C THR A 189 3.22 62.84 12.43
N VAL A 190 2.81 63.02 11.18
CA VAL A 190 3.58 63.90 10.29
C VAL A 190 2.93 65.26 10.37
N ASP A 191 3.60 66.15 11.10
CA ASP A 191 3.36 67.58 11.03
C ASP A 191 3.17 67.97 9.57
N SER A 192 2.05 68.63 9.28
CA SER A 192 1.30 68.74 8.02
C SER A 192 2.02 69.17 6.72
N LYS A 193 3.35 69.02 6.58
CA LYS A 193 4.13 69.61 5.47
C LYS A 193 5.08 68.67 4.71
N THR A 194 5.30 67.41 5.13
CA THR A 194 6.12 66.44 4.36
C THR A 194 5.50 65.04 4.34
N ALA A 195 4.34 64.92 3.70
CA ALA A 195 3.55 63.69 3.57
C ALA A 195 4.13 62.71 2.52
N SER A 196 5.32 62.14 2.75
CA SER A 196 5.90 61.11 1.86
C SER A 196 6.13 59.73 2.49
N SER A 197 5.87 59.52 3.79
CA SER A 197 6.04 58.20 4.43
C SER A 197 4.69 57.61 4.89
N SER A 198 4.05 56.86 4.00
CA SER A 198 2.82 56.11 4.31
C SER A 198 3.11 54.94 5.25
N CYS A 199 2.44 54.87 6.40
CA CYS A 199 2.52 53.71 7.31
C CYS A 199 1.74 52.52 6.72
N THR A 200 2.08 51.29 7.12
CA THR A 200 1.37 50.07 6.67
C THR A 200 0.98 49.20 7.85
N VAL A 201 -0.28 48.76 7.89
CA VAL A 201 -0.78 47.79 8.86
C VAL A 201 -1.45 46.63 8.14
N GLU A 202 -1.01 45.41 8.45
CA GLU A 202 -1.55 44.17 7.92
C GLU A 202 -1.96 43.25 9.08
N ILE A 203 -3.25 42.97 9.21
CA ILE A 203 -3.81 42.04 10.18
C ILE A 203 -4.33 40.84 9.40
N ASN A 204 -3.67 39.69 9.54
CA ASN A 204 -4.03 38.47 8.84
C ASN A 204 -4.94 37.56 9.68
N ASP A 205 -4.79 37.57 11.00
CA ASP A 205 -5.64 36.86 11.95
C ASP A 205 -5.42 37.38 13.39
N GLY A 206 -6.21 36.93 14.36
CA GLY A 206 -6.03 37.23 15.78
C GLY A 206 -7.33 37.57 16.53
N TYR A 207 -7.24 37.70 17.85
CA TYR A 207 -8.33 38.16 18.71
C TYR A 207 -7.98 39.51 19.33
N PHE A 208 -8.85 40.50 19.16
CA PHE A 208 -8.60 41.89 19.56
C PHE A 208 -9.72 42.36 20.47
N GLU A 209 -9.42 42.81 21.69
CA GLU A 209 -10.42 43.18 22.67
C GLU A 209 -10.15 44.53 23.34
N SER A 210 -11.08 45.48 23.19
CA SER A 210 -10.94 46.87 23.67
C SER A 210 -12.23 47.39 24.30
N LEU A 211 -12.13 48.35 25.22
CA LEU A 211 -13.28 49.03 25.82
C LEU A 211 -13.87 50.16 24.96
N ILE A 212 -13.09 50.72 24.02
CA ILE A 212 -13.53 51.87 23.21
C ILE A 212 -13.21 51.60 21.75
N TRP A 213 -12.06 52.06 21.26
CA TRP A 213 -11.67 51.92 19.87
C TRP A 213 -10.80 50.68 19.70
N LEU A 214 -11.11 49.86 18.70
CA LEU A 214 -10.28 48.71 18.33
C LEU A 214 -9.19 49.14 17.35
N ILE A 215 -9.58 49.81 16.26
CA ILE A 215 -8.65 50.32 15.26
C ILE A 215 -9.02 51.76 14.88
N ARG A 216 -8.06 52.67 15.01
CA ARG A 216 -8.14 54.01 14.43
C ARG A 216 -7.01 54.20 13.42
N HIS A 217 -7.37 54.31 12.13
CA HIS A 217 -6.42 54.45 11.03
C HIS A 217 -6.54 55.80 10.34
N ASN A 218 -5.57 56.69 10.58
CA ASN A 218 -5.64 58.06 10.07
C ASN A 218 -5.00 58.22 8.68
N PHE A 219 -3.86 57.55 8.42
CA PHE A 219 -3.06 57.72 7.19
C PHE A 219 -2.29 56.43 6.85
N GLY A 220 -1.98 56.22 5.57
CA GLY A 220 -1.26 55.03 5.11
C GLY A 220 -2.20 53.90 4.67
N SER A 221 -1.70 52.67 4.63
CA SER A 221 -2.46 51.48 4.22
C SER A 221 -2.88 50.60 5.40
N LEU A 222 -4.15 50.15 5.41
CA LEU A 222 -4.68 49.17 6.36
C LEU A 222 -5.24 47.97 5.61
N THR A 223 -4.73 46.78 5.87
CA THR A 223 -5.25 45.52 5.36
C THR A 223 -5.71 44.63 6.53
N ILE A 224 -6.97 44.23 6.53
CA ILE A 224 -7.53 43.25 7.46
C ILE A 224 -7.99 42.06 6.62
N ASN A 225 -7.37 40.90 6.84
CA ASN A 225 -7.58 39.64 6.11
C ASN A 225 -8.08 38.50 7.02
N GLY A 226 -8.57 38.82 8.22
CA GLY A 226 -8.97 37.85 9.23
C GLY A 226 -9.15 38.49 10.59
N GLY A 227 -9.40 37.67 11.60
CA GLY A 227 -9.45 38.08 12.99
C GLY A 227 -10.84 38.41 13.55
N VAL A 228 -10.89 38.43 14.88
CA VAL A 228 -12.06 38.70 15.71
C VAL A 228 -11.80 39.95 16.53
N PHE A 229 -12.67 40.93 16.41
CA PHE A 229 -12.57 42.22 17.06
C PHE A 229 -13.77 42.38 18.00
N VAL A 230 -13.50 42.52 19.30
CA VAL A 230 -14.50 42.57 20.36
C VAL A 230 -14.40 43.88 21.10
N GLN A 231 -15.49 44.64 21.09
CA GLN A 231 -15.62 45.85 21.85
C GLN A 231 -16.40 45.54 23.15
N ARG A 232 -15.76 45.69 24.30
CA ARG A 232 -16.39 45.56 25.62
C ARG A 232 -17.08 46.85 26.01
N SER A 233 -18.17 46.72 26.75
CA SER A 233 -18.93 47.86 27.29
C SER A 233 -19.40 47.54 28.71
N ASP A 234 -18.49 47.09 29.55
CA ASP A 234 -18.82 46.66 30.92
C ASP A 234 -19.00 47.87 31.86
N ILE A 235 -19.11 49.09 31.31
CA ILE A 235 -19.26 50.34 32.05
C ILE A 235 -20.73 50.75 32.03
N ASP A 236 -21.45 50.38 33.09
CA ASP A 236 -22.81 50.86 33.35
C ASP A 236 -22.87 52.39 33.29
N GLY A 237 -23.73 52.92 32.40
CA GLY A 237 -24.03 54.35 32.31
C GLY A 237 -23.29 55.15 31.23
N MET A 238 -22.39 54.56 30.44
CA MET A 238 -21.85 55.24 29.25
C MET A 238 -22.78 55.07 28.04
N SER A 239 -23.73 56.00 27.89
CA SER A 239 -24.49 56.17 26.65
C SER A 239 -23.65 56.93 25.60
N GLY A 240 -22.68 56.26 24.99
CA GLY A 240 -21.78 56.83 23.98
C GLY A 240 -21.75 55.98 22.70
N ARG A 241 -21.50 56.63 21.55
CA ARG A 241 -21.11 55.91 20.34
C ARG A 241 -19.69 55.38 20.54
N PHE A 242 -19.49 54.08 20.37
CA PHE A 242 -18.17 53.48 20.40
C PHE A 242 -17.81 53.05 18.98
N ASP A 243 -16.83 53.71 18.38
CA ASP A 243 -16.43 53.35 17.03
C ASP A 243 -15.54 52.10 17.07
N GLY A 244 -15.90 51.02 16.38
CA GLY A 244 -15.09 49.80 16.37
C GLY A 244 -13.84 49.99 15.52
N ILE A 245 -14.05 50.23 14.22
CA ILE A 245 -12.98 50.46 13.23
C ILE A 245 -13.26 51.79 12.52
N ILE A 246 -12.39 52.78 12.71
CA ILE A 246 -12.46 54.08 12.03
C ILE A 246 -11.31 54.22 11.03
N MET A 247 -11.64 54.56 9.79
CA MET A 247 -10.67 54.77 8.71
C MET A 247 -10.83 56.16 8.10
N TYR A 248 -9.84 57.03 8.33
CA TYR A 248 -9.77 58.34 7.69
C TYR A 248 -8.90 58.34 6.42
N SER A 249 -8.09 57.29 6.21
CA SER A 249 -7.29 57.13 5.00
C SER A 249 -8.12 56.61 3.82
N GLU A 250 -7.71 56.91 2.59
CA GLU A 250 -8.32 56.31 1.40
C GLU A 250 -7.77 54.91 1.04
N ASN A 251 -6.74 54.40 1.72
CA ASN A 251 -6.11 53.12 1.36
C ASN A 251 -6.37 52.07 2.43
N TYR A 252 -7.50 51.38 2.35
CA TYR A 252 -7.77 50.23 3.21
C TYR A 252 -8.40 49.07 2.44
N TYR A 253 -8.30 47.88 3.01
CA TYR A 253 -8.86 46.64 2.48
C TYR A 253 -9.28 45.75 3.64
N ILE A 254 -10.56 45.37 3.70
CA ILE A 254 -11.10 44.54 4.79
C ILE A 254 -11.79 43.32 4.19
N LYS A 255 -11.41 42.13 4.68
CA LYS A 255 -12.10 40.87 4.42
C LYS A 255 -11.94 39.87 5.55
N ASN A 256 -12.86 38.92 5.59
CA ASN A 256 -12.83 37.73 6.45
C ASN A 256 -12.71 38.00 7.96
N CYS A 257 -13.20 39.15 8.43
CA CYS A 257 -13.14 39.53 9.84
C CYS A 257 -14.53 39.55 10.50
N MET A 258 -14.54 39.41 11.82
CA MET A 258 -15.72 39.57 12.66
C MET A 258 -15.50 40.71 13.64
N LEU A 259 -16.45 41.63 13.72
CA LEU A 259 -16.53 42.70 14.71
C LEU A 259 -17.77 42.47 15.58
N SER A 260 -17.63 42.53 16.89
CA SER A 260 -18.71 42.31 17.85
C SER A 260 -18.61 43.34 18.98
N ALA A 261 -19.74 43.81 19.49
CA ALA A 261 -19.80 44.59 20.73
C ALA A 261 -20.65 43.88 21.78
N ASN A 262 -20.26 44.05 23.05
CA ASN A 262 -21.14 43.75 24.19
C ASN A 262 -22.13 44.90 24.47
N ALA A 263 -21.94 46.07 23.83
CA ALA A 263 -22.85 47.22 23.84
C ALA A 263 -23.91 47.13 22.74
N SER A 264 -24.90 48.03 22.76
CA SER A 264 -26.03 48.00 21.83
C SER A 264 -25.63 48.09 20.35
N GLU A 265 -24.51 48.73 19.99
CA GLU A 265 -24.01 48.83 18.60
C GLU A 265 -22.47 49.03 18.54
N THR A 266 -21.78 48.35 17.62
CA THR A 266 -20.42 48.67 17.13
C THR A 266 -20.48 49.25 15.71
N GLU A 267 -19.41 49.92 15.29
CA GLU A 267 -19.34 50.64 14.01
C GLU A 267 -18.08 50.31 13.18
N ILE A 268 -18.25 50.12 11.86
CA ILE A 268 -17.18 50.26 10.87
C ILE A 268 -17.46 51.52 10.04
N SER A 269 -16.54 52.47 10.03
CA SER A 269 -16.68 53.74 9.31
C SER A 269 -15.43 54.10 8.51
N GLY A 270 -15.67 54.68 7.32
CA GLY A 270 -14.61 55.16 6.44
C GLY A 270 -15.12 55.84 5.17
N SER A 271 -14.29 56.69 4.58
CA SER A 271 -14.60 57.31 3.29
C SER A 271 -14.52 56.26 2.18
N LYS A 272 -15.58 56.11 1.38
CA LYS A 272 -15.66 55.15 0.25
C LYS A 272 -15.55 53.66 0.64
N LEU A 273 -16.19 53.24 1.74
CA LEU A 273 -16.16 51.85 2.25
C LEU A 273 -16.42 50.79 1.18
N LYS A 274 -17.39 51.04 0.28
CA LYS A 274 -17.74 50.11 -0.80
C LYS A 274 -16.62 49.84 -1.80
N SER A 275 -15.84 50.85 -2.19
CA SER A 275 -14.77 50.68 -3.21
C SER A 275 -13.51 50.00 -2.65
N HIS A 276 -13.45 49.81 -1.33
CA HIS A 276 -12.31 49.29 -0.58
C HIS A 276 -12.62 47.94 0.07
N MET A 277 -13.79 47.38 -0.22
CA MET A 277 -14.14 45.99 0.06
C MET A 277 -13.93 45.15 -1.21
N PRO A 278 -13.63 43.85 -1.09
CA PRO A 278 -13.64 42.94 -2.23
C PRO A 278 -15.00 42.98 -2.95
N SER A 279 -15.00 42.90 -4.28
CA SER A 279 -16.22 43.01 -5.09
C SER A 279 -17.25 41.91 -4.81
N ASP A 280 -16.79 40.79 -4.26
CA ASP A 280 -17.56 39.63 -3.82
C ASP A 280 -17.75 39.56 -2.29
N ALA A 281 -17.26 40.55 -1.55
CA ALA A 281 -17.46 40.59 -0.10
C ALA A 281 -18.94 40.72 0.25
N LYS A 282 -19.36 39.93 1.23
CA LYS A 282 -20.67 40.06 1.87
C LYS A 282 -20.48 40.58 3.29
N ILE A 283 -21.33 41.54 3.64
CA ILE A 283 -21.35 42.18 4.94
C ILE A 283 -22.64 41.79 5.62
N ILE A 284 -22.55 41.21 6.81
CA ILE A 284 -23.70 40.83 7.63
C ILE A 284 -23.64 41.65 8.90
N SER A 285 -24.69 42.40 9.20
CA SER A 285 -24.87 43.09 10.47
C SER A 285 -26.10 42.54 11.18
N ASP A 286 -25.94 42.03 12.40
CA ASP A 286 -27.00 41.44 13.23
C ASP A 286 -27.84 40.41 12.46
N GLY A 287 -27.17 39.53 11.71
CA GLY A 287 -27.80 38.47 10.91
C GLY A 287 -28.44 38.94 9.61
N LYS A 288 -28.31 40.22 9.23
CA LYS A 288 -28.85 40.79 7.99
C LYS A 288 -27.74 41.24 7.06
N THR A 289 -27.85 40.87 5.78
CA THR A 289 -26.92 41.37 4.75
C THR A 289 -27.08 42.89 4.58
N VAL A 290 -25.96 43.61 4.63
CA VAL A 290 -25.89 45.07 4.44
C VAL A 290 -25.32 45.36 3.06
N SER A 291 -26.01 46.19 2.29
CA SER A 291 -25.52 46.72 1.01
C SER A 291 -24.90 48.09 1.21
N LEU A 292 -23.66 48.28 0.75
CA LEU A 292 -22.98 49.57 0.83
C LEU A 292 -23.32 50.50 -0.37
N LYS A 293 -23.29 51.81 -0.15
CA LYS A 293 -23.34 52.91 -1.11
C LYS A 293 -21.97 53.63 -1.15
N ASP A 294 -21.76 54.41 -2.21
CA ASP A 294 -20.40 54.83 -2.64
C ASP A 294 -19.79 56.03 -1.90
N LYS A 295 -20.56 56.86 -1.16
CA LYS A 295 -20.03 58.15 -0.64
C LYS A 295 -19.67 58.18 0.84
N THR A 296 -20.42 57.53 1.73
CA THR A 296 -20.09 57.32 3.16
C THR A 296 -21.08 56.33 3.74
N ASP A 297 -20.68 55.08 3.97
CA ASP A 297 -21.54 54.12 4.61
C ASP A 297 -20.97 53.76 5.96
N ILE A 298 -21.76 54.00 7.00
CA ILE A 298 -21.46 53.58 8.35
C ILE A 298 -22.16 52.24 8.54
N ILE A 299 -21.42 51.17 8.86
CA ILE A 299 -22.00 49.86 9.16
C ILE A 299 -22.17 49.77 10.67
N LYS A 300 -23.41 49.61 11.15
CA LYS A 300 -23.71 49.45 12.57
C LYS A 300 -24.41 48.14 12.87
N GLY A 301 -24.13 47.58 14.03
CA GLY A 301 -24.86 46.46 14.62
C GLY A 301 -24.16 45.94 15.86
N GLY A 302 -24.80 45.08 16.64
CA GLY A 302 -24.16 44.37 17.76
C GLY A 302 -23.10 43.37 17.28
N LYS A 303 -23.27 42.80 16.09
CA LYS A 303 -22.32 41.90 15.43
C LYS A 303 -22.24 42.16 13.94
N ILE A 304 -21.06 42.52 13.45
CA ILE A 304 -20.76 42.77 12.03
C ILE A 304 -19.76 41.71 11.54
N THR A 305 -20.08 41.01 10.46
CA THR A 305 -19.19 40.05 9.80
C THR A 305 -18.94 40.50 8.37
N VAL A 306 -17.67 40.64 8.00
CA VAL A 306 -17.24 40.88 6.62
C VAL A 306 -16.58 39.62 6.13
N TYR A 307 -17.09 39.00 5.07
CA TYR A 307 -16.47 37.81 4.52
C TYR A 307 -16.41 37.85 3.00
N THR A 308 -15.37 37.24 2.46
CA THR A 308 -15.13 37.12 1.03
C THR A 308 -15.13 35.64 0.67
N PRO A 309 -16.04 35.16 -0.19
CA PRO A 309 -16.15 33.75 -0.52
C PRO A 309 -14.89 33.20 -1.20
N GLU A 310 -13.95 32.66 -0.43
CA GLU A 310 -12.81 31.89 -0.93
C GLU A 310 -13.16 30.38 -1.00
N GLY A 311 -12.48 29.64 -1.87
CA GLY A 311 -12.54 28.17 -1.87
C GLY A 311 -11.88 27.58 -0.62
N ILE A 312 -12.38 26.45 -0.13
CA ILE A 312 -11.79 25.78 1.05
C ILE A 312 -10.39 25.27 0.71
N LYS A 313 -9.39 25.66 1.52
CA LYS A 313 -7.96 25.36 1.29
C LYS A 313 -7.52 24.12 2.07
N GLY A 314 -6.38 23.55 1.64
CA GLY A 314 -5.71 22.47 2.37
C GLY A 314 -6.40 21.12 2.29
N MET A 315 -7.27 20.91 1.30
CA MET A 315 -7.98 19.64 1.13
C MET A 315 -7.03 18.51 0.78
N LYS A 316 -7.09 17.42 1.55
CA LYS A 316 -6.25 16.23 1.40
C LYS A 316 -7.06 14.97 1.65
N TRP A 317 -6.82 13.96 0.83
CA TRP A 317 -7.31 12.60 1.06
C TRP A 317 -6.25 11.75 1.74
N ASN A 318 -6.68 10.98 2.73
CA ASN A 318 -5.93 9.89 3.31
C ASN A 318 -6.83 8.65 3.34
N GLY A 319 -6.66 7.75 2.36
CA GLY A 319 -7.61 6.67 2.13
C GLY A 319 -9.01 7.22 1.81
N ASN A 320 -10.00 6.87 2.63
CA ASN A 320 -11.39 7.32 2.49
C ASN A 320 -11.70 8.56 3.35
N THR A 321 -10.72 9.10 4.07
CA THR A 321 -10.90 10.28 4.91
C THR A 321 -10.50 11.54 4.15
N LEU A 322 -11.43 12.47 4.05
CA LEU A 322 -11.18 13.82 3.54
C LEU A 322 -10.86 14.74 4.72
N SER A 323 -9.81 15.55 4.60
CA SER A 323 -9.41 16.55 5.60
C SER A 323 -9.17 17.91 4.95
N TRP A 324 -9.35 19.00 5.68
CA TRP A 324 -9.18 20.37 5.19
C TRP A 324 -8.71 21.33 6.28
N ASN A 325 -8.27 22.53 5.88
CA ASN A 325 -7.96 23.57 6.85
C ASN A 325 -9.24 24.22 7.35
N LYS A 326 -9.29 24.58 8.64
CA LYS A 326 -10.43 25.30 9.21
C LYS A 326 -10.67 26.59 8.42
N TYR A 327 -11.90 26.77 7.95
CA TYR A 327 -12.34 27.98 7.29
C TYR A 327 -12.69 29.03 8.34
N VAL A 328 -12.21 30.26 8.17
CA VAL A 328 -12.42 31.35 9.13
C VAL A 328 -13.92 31.59 9.31
N ASN A 329 -14.38 31.68 10.56
CA ASN A 329 -15.79 31.85 10.96
C ASN A 329 -16.74 30.70 10.61
N ALA A 330 -16.28 29.59 10.04
CA ALA A 330 -17.12 28.43 9.81
C ALA A 330 -17.39 27.65 11.10
N SER A 331 -18.66 27.31 11.32
CA SER A 331 -19.08 26.45 12.43
C SER A 331 -19.50 25.06 11.98
N LYS A 332 -19.80 24.88 10.68
CA LYS A 332 -20.05 23.59 10.06
C LYS A 332 -19.62 23.59 8.59
N TYR A 333 -19.41 22.40 8.05
CA TYR A 333 -19.06 22.14 6.66
C TYR A 333 -20.12 21.24 6.05
N GLY A 334 -20.64 21.62 4.89
CA GLY A 334 -21.54 20.83 4.07
C GLY A 334 -20.77 20.10 2.97
N LEU A 335 -20.88 18.78 2.90
CA LEU A 335 -20.25 17.93 1.88
C LEU A 335 -21.33 17.33 0.97
N GLN A 336 -21.22 17.55 -0.33
CA GLN A 336 -22.05 16.92 -1.35
C GLN A 336 -21.19 15.91 -2.11
N VAL A 337 -21.63 14.66 -2.15
CA VAL A 337 -20.92 13.59 -2.85
C VAL A 337 -21.69 13.19 -4.10
N GLU A 338 -20.96 13.10 -5.19
CA GLU A 338 -21.46 12.69 -6.49
C GLU A 338 -20.70 11.45 -6.96
N LYS A 339 -21.38 10.59 -7.72
CA LYS A 339 -20.80 9.36 -8.25
C LYS A 339 -20.94 9.28 -9.75
N ARG A 340 -19.94 8.69 -10.37
CA ARG A 340 -19.93 8.26 -11.76
C ARG A 340 -19.58 6.78 -11.82
N GLY A 341 -20.44 5.96 -12.44
CA GLY A 341 -20.09 4.58 -12.75
C GLY A 341 -18.97 4.48 -13.79
N PHE A 342 -18.25 3.36 -13.85
CA PHE A 342 -17.11 3.18 -14.77
C PHE A 342 -17.44 3.38 -16.26
N ASN A 343 -18.71 3.19 -16.65
CA ASN A 343 -19.19 3.37 -18.03
C ASN A 343 -20.09 4.60 -18.20
N GLU A 344 -20.19 5.46 -17.19
CA GLU A 344 -20.99 6.68 -17.25
C GLU A 344 -20.10 7.89 -17.57
N THR A 345 -20.61 8.81 -18.39
CA THR A 345 -19.88 10.04 -18.74
C THR A 345 -20.11 11.17 -17.73
N GLU A 346 -21.15 11.07 -16.90
CA GLU A 346 -21.62 12.14 -16.02
C GLU A 346 -21.67 11.71 -14.55
N PHE A 347 -21.38 12.66 -13.65
CA PHE A 347 -21.54 12.48 -12.21
C PHE A 347 -23.00 12.74 -11.80
N LYS A 348 -23.57 11.85 -10.99
CA LYS A 348 -24.90 11.97 -10.40
C LYS A 348 -24.78 12.25 -8.90
N ILE A 349 -25.61 13.15 -8.40
CA ILE A 349 -25.72 13.42 -6.95
C ILE A 349 -26.35 12.20 -6.30
N LEU A 350 -25.68 11.65 -5.27
CA LEU A 350 -26.16 10.43 -4.60
C LEU A 350 -27.03 10.71 -3.38
N GLU A 351 -26.70 11.72 -2.57
CA GLU A 351 -27.37 11.99 -1.29
C GLU A 351 -27.36 13.50 -0.91
N PRO A 352 -28.21 13.92 0.05
CA PRO A 352 -28.19 15.30 0.56
C PRO A 352 -26.86 15.64 1.24
N VAL A 353 -26.62 16.94 1.38
CA VAL A 353 -25.39 17.52 1.97
C VAL A 353 -25.15 16.94 3.38
N LEU A 354 -24.00 16.29 3.58
CA LEU A 354 -23.54 15.81 4.89
C LEU A 354 -22.95 16.98 5.67
N TYR A 355 -23.27 17.10 6.96
CA TYR A 355 -22.75 18.18 7.80
C TYR A 355 -21.77 17.66 8.85
N THR A 356 -20.69 18.41 9.05
CA THR A 356 -19.74 18.18 10.15
C THR A 356 -19.19 19.49 10.69
N SER A 357 -18.92 19.57 11.99
CA SER A 357 -18.16 20.67 12.61
C SER A 357 -16.66 20.46 12.53
N ASP A 358 -16.23 19.22 12.25
CA ASP A 358 -14.82 18.84 12.23
C ASP A 358 -14.16 19.27 10.93
N THR A 359 -12.82 19.32 10.93
CA THR A 359 -12.02 19.59 9.73
C THR A 359 -11.63 18.31 8.99
N SER A 360 -12.35 17.22 9.24
CA SER A 360 -12.20 15.93 8.56
C SER A 360 -13.51 15.15 8.55
N TYR A 361 -13.69 14.30 7.54
CA TYR A 361 -14.83 13.39 7.44
C TYR A 361 -14.43 12.06 6.81
N ASP A 362 -14.81 10.95 7.44
CA ASP A 362 -14.58 9.59 6.92
C ASP A 362 -15.76 9.15 6.04
N LEU A 363 -15.50 8.96 4.76
CA LEU A 363 -16.49 8.53 3.77
C LEU A 363 -16.54 7.02 3.59
N THR A 364 -15.86 6.23 4.43
CA THR A 364 -15.81 4.76 4.30
C THR A 364 -17.21 4.12 4.26
N SER A 365 -18.09 4.48 5.20
CA SER A 365 -19.46 3.95 5.23
C SER A 365 -20.27 4.41 4.01
N PHE A 366 -20.05 5.66 3.57
CA PHE A 366 -20.70 6.21 2.39
C PHE A 366 -20.33 5.43 1.12
N PHE A 367 -19.03 5.20 0.90
CA PHE A 367 -18.54 4.45 -0.25
C PHE A 367 -18.98 2.98 -0.22
N LYS A 368 -19.02 2.34 0.96
CA LYS A 368 -19.55 0.97 1.11
C LYS A 368 -21.01 0.86 0.67
N ASN A 369 -21.84 1.81 1.09
CA ASN A 369 -23.27 1.79 0.75
C ASN A 369 -23.54 2.10 -0.73
N ASN A 370 -22.68 2.89 -1.35
CA ASN A 370 -22.86 3.32 -2.73
C ASN A 370 -22.06 2.51 -3.76
N GLY A 371 -21.21 1.57 -3.32
CA GLY A 371 -20.53 0.59 -4.16
C GLY A 371 -19.35 1.13 -4.97
N VAL A 372 -18.93 0.38 -5.99
CA VAL A 372 -17.74 0.72 -6.78
C VAL A 372 -18.01 1.89 -7.73
N GLY A 373 -17.05 2.80 -7.86
CA GLY A 373 -17.12 3.89 -8.83
C GLY A 373 -16.15 5.05 -8.54
N ASP A 374 -16.25 6.07 -9.39
CA ASP A 374 -15.56 7.34 -9.23
C ASP A 374 -16.44 8.30 -8.43
N TYR A 375 -15.89 8.86 -7.36
CA TYR A 375 -16.59 9.78 -6.47
C TYR A 375 -16.00 11.18 -6.53
N ARG A 376 -16.85 12.19 -6.69
CA ARG A 376 -16.52 13.61 -6.62
C ARG A 376 -17.15 14.20 -5.36
N VAL A 377 -16.34 14.84 -4.53
CA VAL A 377 -16.83 15.52 -3.31
C VAL A 377 -16.73 17.04 -3.48
N LEU A 378 -17.86 17.71 -3.36
CA LEU A 378 -18.04 19.16 -3.31
C LEU A 378 -18.19 19.57 -1.84
N MET A 379 -17.59 20.68 -1.43
CA MET A 379 -17.68 21.13 -0.03
C MET A 379 -17.91 22.63 0.07
N GLY A 380 -18.73 23.02 1.06
CA GLY A 380 -18.96 24.40 1.46
C GLY A 380 -18.81 24.59 2.97
N ALA A 381 -18.38 25.78 3.40
CA ALA A 381 -18.28 26.19 4.79
C ALA A 381 -19.48 27.09 5.14
N GLU A 382 -20.09 26.86 6.30
CA GLU A 382 -21.28 27.56 6.76
C GLU A 382 -21.17 28.01 8.23
N THR A 383 -21.90 29.05 8.57
CA THR A 383 -22.19 29.47 9.96
C THR A 383 -23.35 28.68 10.58
N ASN A 384 -23.59 28.86 11.89
CA ASN A 384 -24.68 28.19 12.61
C ASN A 384 -26.06 28.61 12.10
N ASP A 385 -26.18 29.83 11.58
CA ASP A 385 -27.42 30.35 10.97
C ASP A 385 -27.61 29.93 9.50
N GLY A 386 -26.69 29.12 8.94
CA GLY A 386 -26.80 28.59 7.58
C GLY A 386 -26.26 29.51 6.47
N THR A 387 -25.61 30.61 6.84
CA THR A 387 -24.94 31.49 5.86
C THR A 387 -23.75 30.75 5.21
N LEU A 388 -23.78 30.61 3.88
CA LEU A 388 -22.67 30.05 3.11
C LEU A 388 -21.49 31.04 3.05
N LEU A 389 -20.34 30.63 3.60
CA LEU A 389 -19.11 31.42 3.73
C LEU A 389 -18.11 31.19 2.59
N SER A 390 -18.13 30.02 1.94
CA SER A 390 -17.17 29.65 0.89
C SER A 390 -17.80 29.49 -0.49
N LYS A 391 -17.01 29.69 -1.55
CA LYS A 391 -17.35 29.22 -2.90
C LYS A 391 -17.16 27.70 -2.95
N VAL A 392 -18.21 26.93 -3.26
CA VAL A 392 -18.13 25.47 -3.39
C VAL A 392 -17.23 25.13 -4.56
N THR A 393 -15.94 24.89 -4.32
CA THR A 393 -15.03 24.49 -5.40
C THR A 393 -13.83 23.73 -4.87
N TYR A 394 -14.04 22.45 -4.57
CA TYR A 394 -13.02 21.44 -4.76
C TYR A 394 -13.69 20.21 -5.36
N SER A 395 -12.99 19.55 -6.27
CA SER A 395 -13.47 18.35 -6.96
C SER A 395 -12.26 17.47 -7.16
N GLN A 396 -12.13 16.44 -6.33
CA GLN A 396 -11.21 15.35 -6.58
C GLN A 396 -12.00 14.08 -6.82
N THR A 397 -11.62 13.35 -7.86
CA THR A 397 -12.16 12.02 -8.14
C THR A 397 -11.40 10.99 -7.33
N VAL A 398 -12.11 10.22 -6.50
CA VAL A 398 -11.58 9.06 -5.80
C VAL A 398 -12.25 7.81 -6.34
N THR A 399 -11.45 6.84 -6.77
CA THR A 399 -11.97 5.53 -7.18
C THR A 399 -12.02 4.62 -5.96
N TYR A 400 -13.23 4.26 -5.54
CA TYR A 400 -13.42 3.26 -4.49
C TYR A 400 -13.74 1.90 -5.11
N ASP A 401 -12.90 0.90 -4.81
CA ASP A 401 -13.09 -0.48 -5.24
C ASP A 401 -12.62 -1.45 -4.15
N PRO A 402 -13.56 -2.03 -3.37
CA PRO A 402 -13.27 -2.86 -2.20
C PRO A 402 -12.80 -4.28 -2.55
N ARG A 403 -12.78 -4.66 -3.85
CA ARG A 403 -12.36 -5.99 -4.28
C ARG A 403 -10.88 -6.24 -3.98
N GLN A 404 -10.56 -7.46 -3.58
CA GLN A 404 -9.20 -7.87 -3.23
C GLN A 404 -8.29 -7.89 -4.46
N GLY A 405 -7.11 -7.29 -4.34
CA GLY A 405 -6.12 -7.24 -5.41
C GLY A 405 -5.33 -8.54 -5.53
N ILE A 406 -5.40 -9.19 -6.69
CA ILE A 406 -4.56 -10.34 -7.05
C ILE A 406 -3.28 -9.80 -7.70
N SER A 407 -2.12 -10.11 -7.11
CA SER A 407 -0.80 -9.63 -7.55
C SER A 407 0.00 -10.65 -8.36
N SER A 408 -0.41 -11.93 -8.36
CA SER A 408 0.25 -12.98 -9.13
C SER A 408 -0.71 -14.08 -9.55
N VAL A 409 -0.52 -14.64 -10.75
CA VAL A 409 -1.26 -15.82 -11.25
C VAL A 409 -0.29 -16.94 -11.62
N ALA A 410 -0.59 -18.17 -11.18
CA ALA A 410 0.16 -19.37 -11.52
C ALA A 410 -0.65 -20.33 -12.41
N VAL A 411 -0.06 -20.76 -13.51
CA VAL A 411 -0.61 -21.71 -14.48
C VAL A 411 0.23 -22.99 -14.52
N SER A 412 -0.44 -24.13 -14.61
CA SER A 412 0.16 -25.44 -14.85
C SER A 412 -0.41 -26.06 -16.14
N VAL A 413 0.46 -26.60 -16.99
CA VAL A 413 0.10 -27.23 -18.29
C VAL A 413 1.14 -28.29 -18.67
N ASN A 414 0.76 -29.34 -19.40
CA ASN A 414 1.74 -30.31 -19.87
C ASN A 414 2.66 -29.65 -20.91
N ALA A 415 3.98 -29.77 -20.71
CA ALA A 415 4.95 -29.25 -21.65
C ALA A 415 4.85 -30.01 -22.99
N PRO A 416 4.93 -29.32 -24.14
CA PRO A 416 4.78 -29.97 -25.45
C PRO A 416 5.92 -30.96 -25.71
N ARG A 417 5.57 -32.15 -26.18
CA ARG A 417 6.51 -33.19 -26.66
C ARG A 417 6.15 -33.63 -28.08
N ASP A 418 7.12 -34.14 -28.82
CA ASP A 418 6.91 -34.64 -30.17
C ASP A 418 5.75 -35.64 -30.24
N GLY A 419 4.79 -35.36 -31.11
CA GLY A 419 3.61 -36.20 -31.32
C GLY A 419 2.43 -35.95 -30.37
N ASP A 420 2.60 -35.16 -29.30
CA ASP A 420 1.51 -34.80 -28.38
C ASP A 420 0.55 -33.78 -28.99
N LEU A 421 -0.70 -33.81 -28.53
CA LEU A 421 -1.72 -32.80 -28.83
C LEU A 421 -1.65 -31.65 -27.82
N PRO A 422 -2.11 -30.43 -28.18
CA PRO A 422 -2.26 -29.31 -27.26
C PRO A 422 -3.04 -29.68 -25.99
N SER A 423 -2.50 -29.34 -24.83
CA SER A 423 -3.16 -29.59 -23.54
C SER A 423 -3.75 -28.31 -22.96
N GLU A 424 -4.87 -28.47 -22.23
CA GLU A 424 -5.54 -27.35 -21.56
C GLU A 424 -4.81 -26.97 -20.26
N PRO A 425 -4.49 -25.67 -20.06
CA PRO A 425 -3.87 -25.19 -18.83
C PRO A 425 -4.86 -25.17 -17.66
N ARG A 426 -4.31 -25.18 -16.44
CA ARG A 426 -5.05 -25.05 -15.18
C ARG A 426 -4.40 -23.97 -14.31
N THR A 427 -5.20 -23.34 -13.44
CA THR A 427 -4.71 -22.39 -12.44
C THR A 427 -5.06 -22.89 -11.04
N SER A 428 -4.16 -22.68 -10.08
CA SER A 428 -4.41 -22.89 -8.64
C SER A 428 -4.58 -21.56 -7.90
N THR A 429 -4.64 -20.44 -8.62
CA THR A 429 -4.73 -19.10 -8.04
C THR A 429 -6.18 -18.85 -7.60
N GLY A 430 -6.39 -18.63 -6.30
CA GLY A 430 -7.72 -18.32 -5.75
C GLY A 430 -8.29 -17.03 -6.35
N GLY A 431 -9.60 -17.02 -6.61
CA GLY A 431 -10.31 -15.88 -7.18
C GLY A 431 -10.09 -15.65 -8.69
N VAL A 432 -9.42 -16.58 -9.38
CA VAL A 432 -9.11 -16.49 -10.82
C VAL A 432 -9.68 -17.69 -11.57
N THR A 433 -10.30 -17.43 -12.72
CA THR A 433 -10.74 -18.47 -13.67
C THR A 433 -10.08 -18.28 -15.04
N ILE A 434 -9.70 -19.37 -15.69
CA ILE A 434 -9.23 -19.34 -17.08
C ILE A 434 -10.46 -19.25 -17.99
N GLN A 435 -10.58 -18.14 -18.70
CA GLN A 435 -11.68 -17.90 -19.64
C GLN A 435 -11.43 -18.60 -20.97
N SER A 436 -10.19 -18.56 -21.47
CA SER A 436 -9.79 -19.27 -22.69
C SER A 436 -8.28 -19.54 -22.71
N SER A 437 -7.89 -20.55 -23.48
CA SER A 437 -6.49 -20.88 -23.77
C SER A 437 -6.30 -21.15 -25.26
N ILE A 438 -5.15 -20.76 -25.82
CA ILE A 438 -4.81 -20.96 -27.23
C ILE A 438 -3.33 -21.29 -27.38
N TRP A 439 -3.02 -22.28 -28.20
CA TRP A 439 -1.66 -22.61 -28.61
C TRP A 439 -1.35 -22.05 -30.01
N TYR A 440 -0.16 -21.47 -30.16
CA TYR A 440 0.33 -20.88 -31.40
C TYR A 440 1.65 -21.55 -31.83
N LYS A 441 1.83 -21.76 -33.13
CA LYS A 441 3.11 -22.19 -33.71
C LYS A 441 4.11 -21.02 -33.67
N GLY A 442 5.33 -21.29 -33.23
CA GLY A 442 6.41 -20.30 -33.15
C GLY A 442 6.53 -19.61 -31.78
N ALA A 443 7.40 -18.61 -31.72
CA ALA A 443 7.81 -17.93 -30.48
C ALA A 443 6.95 -16.70 -30.11
N SER A 444 5.77 -16.55 -30.71
CA SER A 444 4.85 -15.44 -30.39
C SER A 444 3.40 -15.80 -30.70
N ILE A 445 2.48 -15.00 -30.19
CA ILE A 445 1.03 -15.10 -30.46
C ILE A 445 0.64 -14.63 -31.89
N ASN A 446 1.59 -14.12 -32.67
CA ASN A 446 1.37 -13.78 -34.08
C ASN A 446 1.52 -14.99 -35.01
N GLY A 447 1.90 -16.15 -34.45
CA GLY A 447 1.98 -17.40 -35.18
C GLY A 447 0.62 -17.93 -35.62
N GLU A 448 0.63 -19.05 -36.35
CA GLU A 448 -0.59 -19.77 -36.70
C GLU A 448 -1.15 -20.47 -35.46
N LYS A 449 -2.47 -20.38 -35.22
CA LYS A 449 -3.15 -21.10 -34.14
C LYS A 449 -3.12 -22.60 -34.41
N MET A 450 -2.79 -23.39 -33.39
CA MET A 450 -2.90 -24.83 -33.45
C MET A 450 -4.36 -25.27 -33.23
N SER A 451 -4.81 -26.23 -34.03
CA SER A 451 -6.02 -26.99 -33.80
C SER A 451 -5.79 -28.10 -32.77
N ALA A 452 -6.89 -28.62 -32.19
CA ALA A 452 -6.84 -29.69 -31.18
C ALA A 452 -6.32 -31.04 -31.73
N THR A 453 -6.18 -31.19 -33.05
CA THR A 453 -5.70 -32.42 -33.71
C THR A 453 -4.28 -32.30 -34.25
N GLU A 454 -3.71 -31.10 -34.28
CA GLU A 454 -2.32 -30.88 -34.67
C GLU A 454 -1.36 -31.35 -33.58
N LYS A 455 -0.24 -31.93 -34.01
CA LYS A 455 0.77 -32.46 -33.11
C LYS A 455 1.96 -31.53 -33.01
N PHE A 456 2.58 -31.48 -31.83
CA PHE A 456 3.86 -30.82 -31.65
C PHE A 456 4.97 -31.59 -32.37
N VAL A 457 6.00 -30.86 -32.82
CA VAL A 457 7.18 -31.39 -33.50
C VAL A 457 8.42 -31.06 -32.68
N GLU A 458 9.28 -32.04 -32.43
CA GLU A 458 10.53 -31.86 -31.65
C GLU A 458 11.34 -30.62 -32.08
N GLY A 459 11.84 -29.87 -31.10
CA GLY A 459 12.72 -28.72 -31.31
C GLY A 459 12.02 -27.45 -31.82
N GLN A 460 10.76 -27.55 -32.26
CA GLN A 460 9.98 -26.38 -32.66
C GLN A 460 9.46 -25.60 -31.45
N LYS A 461 9.28 -24.30 -31.62
CA LYS A 461 8.74 -23.41 -30.57
C LYS A 461 7.22 -23.31 -30.68
N TYR A 462 6.57 -23.25 -29.52
CA TYR A 462 5.13 -23.09 -29.41
C TYR A 462 4.79 -22.12 -28.29
N THR A 463 3.82 -21.26 -28.51
CA THR A 463 3.44 -20.21 -27.56
C THR A 463 2.03 -20.44 -27.03
N LEU A 464 1.91 -20.52 -25.71
CA LEU A 464 0.64 -20.61 -24.99
C LEU A 464 0.16 -19.20 -24.65
N TYR A 465 -1.10 -18.91 -24.98
CA TYR A 465 -1.86 -17.74 -24.57
C TYR A 465 -2.97 -18.18 -23.61
N VAL A 466 -3.10 -17.51 -22.48
CA VAL A 466 -4.15 -17.79 -21.48
C VAL A 466 -4.83 -16.48 -21.08
N LEU A 467 -6.16 -16.41 -21.18
CA LEU A 467 -6.96 -15.27 -20.76
C LEU A 467 -7.66 -15.59 -19.44
N PHE A 468 -7.62 -14.66 -18.49
CA PHE A 468 -8.18 -14.82 -17.15
C PHE A 468 -9.25 -13.79 -16.84
N ASP A 469 -10.23 -14.24 -16.08
CA ASP A 469 -11.20 -13.40 -15.36
C ASP A 469 -11.05 -13.61 -13.85
N THR A 470 -11.56 -12.65 -13.08
CA THR A 470 -11.71 -12.77 -11.63
C THR A 470 -13.17 -13.02 -11.24
N ASP A 471 -13.39 -13.55 -10.05
CA ASP A 471 -14.73 -13.54 -9.45
C ASP A 471 -15.17 -12.12 -9.04
N SER A 472 -16.36 -12.00 -8.45
CA SER A 472 -16.95 -10.72 -8.04
C SER A 472 -16.19 -10.00 -6.91
N ASP A 473 -15.42 -10.73 -6.11
CA ASP A 473 -14.77 -10.23 -4.89
C ASP A 473 -13.31 -9.85 -5.12
N HIS A 474 -12.76 -10.21 -6.29
CA HIS A 474 -11.38 -9.98 -6.66
C HIS A 474 -11.23 -9.03 -7.86
N LYS A 475 -10.04 -8.45 -7.99
CA LYS A 475 -9.58 -7.67 -9.14
C LYS A 475 -8.09 -7.92 -9.36
N PHE A 476 -7.63 -7.75 -10.59
CA PHE A 476 -6.19 -7.76 -10.85
C PHE A 476 -5.53 -6.47 -10.34
N ALA A 477 -4.45 -6.61 -9.58
CA ALA A 477 -3.66 -5.47 -9.10
C ALA A 477 -2.80 -4.87 -10.23
N SER A 478 -2.45 -3.57 -10.10
CA SER A 478 -1.47 -2.95 -10.98
C SER A 478 -0.10 -3.63 -10.82
N GLY A 479 0.51 -4.06 -11.92
CA GLY A 479 1.80 -4.76 -11.90
C GLY A 479 1.70 -6.27 -11.62
N LEU A 480 0.56 -6.90 -11.91
CA LEU A 480 0.38 -8.35 -11.82
C LEU A 480 1.52 -9.14 -12.50
N THR A 481 2.02 -10.15 -11.80
CA THR A 481 3.01 -11.11 -12.33
C THR A 481 2.38 -12.46 -12.68
N GLY A 482 3.04 -13.24 -13.53
CA GLY A 482 2.52 -14.52 -14.01
C GLY A 482 3.59 -15.60 -14.11
N THR A 483 3.22 -16.84 -13.83
CA THR A 483 4.09 -18.00 -14.10
C THR A 483 3.37 -19.12 -14.82
N VAL A 484 4.06 -19.80 -15.74
CA VAL A 484 3.62 -21.05 -16.37
C VAL A 484 4.63 -22.14 -16.02
N ASN A 485 4.16 -23.21 -15.36
CA ASN A 485 4.99 -24.29 -14.85
C ASN A 485 6.18 -23.78 -13.98
N GLY A 486 5.92 -22.76 -13.16
CA GLY A 486 6.92 -22.12 -12.31
C GLY A 486 7.86 -21.12 -13.00
N ASN A 487 7.81 -21.00 -14.34
CA ASN A 487 8.64 -20.05 -15.08
C ASN A 487 7.90 -18.72 -15.28
N THR A 488 8.62 -17.60 -15.20
CA THR A 488 8.05 -16.27 -15.45
C THR A 488 7.45 -16.18 -16.85
N ALA A 489 6.23 -15.68 -16.91
CA ALA A 489 5.50 -15.47 -18.14
C ALA A 489 5.16 -13.98 -18.31
N THR A 490 4.92 -13.57 -19.55
CA THR A 490 4.54 -12.19 -19.85
C THR A 490 3.06 -12.00 -19.51
N THR A 491 2.73 -10.96 -18.75
CA THR A 491 1.36 -10.58 -18.40
C THR A 491 1.00 -9.21 -18.98
N ALA A 492 -0.25 -9.03 -19.41
CA ALA A 492 -0.76 -7.72 -19.84
C ALA A 492 -2.28 -7.63 -19.62
N GLY A 493 -2.75 -6.43 -19.30
CA GLY A 493 -4.17 -6.13 -19.10
C GLY A 493 -4.89 -5.80 -20.40
N PHE A 494 -6.13 -6.27 -20.53
CA PHE A 494 -7.01 -5.97 -21.66
C PHE A 494 -8.46 -5.83 -21.17
N ALA A 495 -9.02 -4.62 -21.24
CA ALA A 495 -10.45 -4.34 -21.02
C ALA A 495 -11.08 -4.96 -19.75
N GLY A 496 -10.36 -4.99 -18.63
CA GLY A 496 -10.84 -5.57 -17.36
C GLY A 496 -10.43 -7.03 -17.11
N SER A 497 -9.89 -7.70 -18.12
CA SER A 497 -9.29 -9.03 -18.03
C SER A 497 -7.76 -8.94 -18.13
N VAL A 498 -7.06 -10.03 -17.85
CA VAL A 498 -5.61 -10.16 -18.04
C VAL A 498 -5.31 -11.36 -18.88
N PHE A 499 -4.31 -11.27 -19.76
CA PHE A 499 -3.76 -12.42 -20.44
C PHE A 499 -2.31 -12.68 -20.05
N MET A 500 -1.89 -13.94 -20.23
CA MET A 500 -0.53 -14.41 -20.02
C MET A 500 -0.02 -15.14 -21.26
N ILE A 501 1.27 -14.95 -21.56
CA ILE A 501 1.95 -15.56 -22.70
C ILE A 501 3.22 -16.26 -22.22
N TYR A 502 3.40 -17.51 -22.64
CA TYR A 502 4.64 -18.26 -22.40
C TYR A 502 5.02 -19.13 -23.59
N THR A 503 6.31 -19.17 -23.92
CA THR A 503 6.84 -19.94 -25.06
C THR A 503 7.60 -21.16 -24.59
N PHE A 504 7.23 -22.31 -25.14
CA PHE A 504 7.89 -23.59 -24.96
C PHE A 504 8.75 -23.94 -26.18
N THR A 505 9.75 -24.79 -25.98
CA THR A 505 10.39 -25.57 -27.06
C THR A 505 9.95 -27.02 -26.88
N ALA A 506 9.41 -27.63 -27.93
CA ALA A 506 8.88 -28.99 -27.85
C ALA A 506 10.02 -29.98 -27.59
N LEU A 507 9.81 -30.82 -26.57
CA LEU A 507 10.76 -31.84 -26.15
C LEU A 507 10.65 -33.09 -27.06
N PRO A 508 11.64 -33.99 -27.06
CA PRO A 508 11.55 -35.27 -27.77
C PRO A 508 10.40 -36.14 -27.25
N ASP A 509 9.90 -37.06 -28.11
CA ASP A 509 8.96 -38.13 -27.73
C ASP A 509 9.58 -38.92 -26.57
N ASN A 510 8.84 -39.06 -25.47
CA ASN A 510 9.27 -39.83 -24.30
C ASN A 510 8.78 -41.28 -24.37
N THR A 511 8.30 -41.78 -25.50
CA THR A 511 7.93 -43.18 -25.66
C THR A 511 9.14 -44.10 -25.45
N LEU A 512 8.97 -45.13 -24.62
CA LEU A 512 9.94 -46.21 -24.45
C LEU A 512 10.05 -46.99 -25.77
N PRO A 513 11.22 -47.03 -26.44
CA PRO A 513 11.32 -47.55 -27.80
C PRO A 513 11.17 -49.07 -27.87
N GLN A 514 11.73 -49.81 -26.91
CA GLN A 514 11.70 -51.27 -26.90
C GLN A 514 11.69 -51.84 -25.48
N VAL A 515 10.96 -52.95 -25.29
CA VAL A 515 11.05 -53.82 -24.12
C VAL A 515 11.39 -55.23 -24.58
N ASN A 516 12.42 -55.85 -24.01
CA ASN A 516 12.69 -57.27 -24.21
C ASN A 516 12.31 -58.07 -22.97
N ILE A 517 11.62 -59.17 -23.19
CA ILE A 517 11.15 -60.11 -22.18
C ILE A 517 11.79 -61.47 -22.49
N THR A 518 12.33 -62.12 -21.48
CA THR A 518 12.80 -63.50 -21.59
C THR A 518 11.86 -64.41 -20.83
N VAL A 519 11.36 -65.46 -21.48
CA VAL A 519 10.50 -66.48 -20.86
C VAL A 519 11.10 -67.87 -21.13
N LYS A 520 10.77 -68.84 -20.27
CA LYS A 520 11.13 -70.24 -20.53
C LYS A 520 10.42 -70.73 -21.79
N GLU A 521 11.19 -71.23 -22.77
CA GLU A 521 10.62 -71.75 -24.01
C GLU A 521 9.82 -73.03 -23.81
N PRO A 522 8.74 -73.24 -24.59
CA PRO A 522 7.94 -74.46 -24.52
C PRO A 522 8.74 -75.65 -25.06
N ARG A 523 8.77 -76.76 -24.31
CA ARG A 523 9.43 -78.02 -24.70
C ARG A 523 8.39 -79.12 -24.80
N ALA A 524 8.49 -79.97 -25.82
CA ALA A 524 7.59 -81.11 -25.99
C ALA A 524 7.56 -81.97 -24.72
N GLY A 525 6.37 -82.44 -24.33
CA GLY A 525 6.16 -83.24 -23.12
C GLY A 525 6.14 -82.45 -21.81
N ALA A 526 6.63 -81.20 -21.79
CA ALA A 526 6.57 -80.36 -20.59
C ALA A 526 5.12 -79.93 -20.30
N VAL A 527 4.73 -80.00 -19.03
CA VAL A 527 3.40 -79.58 -18.57
C VAL A 527 3.30 -78.05 -18.66
N ILE A 528 2.22 -77.58 -19.28
CA ILE A 528 1.89 -76.16 -19.36
C ILE A 528 1.45 -75.71 -17.97
N SER A 529 2.17 -74.75 -17.40
CA SER A 529 1.87 -74.19 -16.08
C SER A 529 1.71 -72.67 -16.17
N ASP A 530 0.82 -72.12 -15.34
CA ASP A 530 0.69 -70.67 -15.13
C ASP A 530 1.92 -70.06 -14.40
N ASN A 531 2.87 -70.92 -13.99
CA ASN A 531 4.12 -70.56 -13.33
C ASN A 531 5.32 -70.57 -14.29
N CYS A 532 5.12 -70.61 -15.61
CA CYS A 532 6.20 -70.33 -16.55
C CYS A 532 6.63 -68.86 -16.37
N GLY A 533 7.61 -68.63 -15.50
CA GLY A 533 8.00 -67.30 -15.07
C GLY A 533 8.67 -66.47 -16.17
N VAL A 534 8.52 -65.16 -16.05
CA VAL A 534 9.37 -64.21 -16.77
C VAL A 534 10.75 -64.25 -16.14
N LEU A 535 11.76 -64.61 -16.94
CA LEU A 535 13.15 -64.74 -16.50
C LEU A 535 13.83 -63.38 -16.39
N SER A 536 13.55 -62.46 -17.31
CA SER A 536 14.07 -61.09 -17.27
C SER A 536 13.22 -60.14 -18.10
N VAL A 537 13.24 -58.86 -17.73
CA VAL A 537 12.69 -57.74 -18.50
C VAL A 537 13.79 -56.71 -18.65
N THR A 538 14.02 -56.21 -19.86
CA THR A 538 15.00 -55.15 -20.16
C THR A 538 14.34 -54.01 -20.94
N PRO A 539 14.62 -52.75 -20.60
CA PRO A 539 15.50 -52.29 -19.51
C PRO A 539 14.89 -52.54 -18.11
N SER A 540 15.70 -53.02 -17.15
CA SER A 540 15.22 -53.40 -15.81
C SER A 540 14.99 -52.20 -14.88
N ASP A 541 15.58 -51.06 -15.21
CA ASP A 541 15.51 -49.77 -14.50
C ASP A 541 14.28 -48.92 -14.88
N MET A 542 13.48 -49.34 -15.85
CA MET A 542 12.33 -48.57 -16.35
C MET A 542 11.01 -48.88 -15.64
N GLY A 543 11.02 -49.70 -14.58
CA GLY A 543 9.82 -50.03 -13.80
C GLY A 543 8.75 -50.83 -14.58
N VAL A 544 9.12 -51.42 -15.71
CA VAL A 544 8.21 -52.21 -16.56
C VAL A 544 8.01 -53.60 -15.95
N ASN A 545 6.75 -53.96 -15.71
CA ASN A 545 6.36 -55.23 -15.12
C ASN A 545 5.50 -56.03 -16.10
N VAL A 546 5.72 -57.34 -16.15
CA VAL A 546 4.93 -58.27 -16.97
C VAL A 546 3.87 -58.93 -16.09
N TYR A 547 2.66 -59.07 -16.63
CA TYR A 547 1.54 -59.70 -15.95
C TYR A 547 0.89 -60.74 -16.86
N ASN A 548 0.33 -61.79 -16.27
CA ASN A 548 -0.47 -62.75 -17.00
C ASN A 548 -1.90 -62.21 -17.24
N ASN A 549 -2.77 -63.00 -17.88
CA ASN A 549 -4.15 -62.55 -18.16
C ASN A 549 -4.97 -62.27 -16.88
N SER A 550 -4.69 -62.98 -15.79
CA SER A 550 -5.27 -62.77 -14.45
C SER A 550 -4.60 -61.65 -13.65
N SER A 551 -3.71 -60.87 -14.28
CA SER A 551 -2.98 -59.75 -13.67
C SER A 551 -2.01 -60.15 -12.55
N ALA A 552 -1.54 -61.41 -12.55
CA ALA A 552 -0.48 -61.85 -11.66
C ALA A 552 0.89 -61.41 -12.21
N LYS A 553 1.68 -60.74 -11.36
CA LYS A 553 2.98 -60.16 -11.70
C LYS A 553 4.04 -61.24 -11.98
N ASN A 554 4.95 -60.95 -12.92
CA ASN A 554 6.07 -61.79 -13.38
C ASN A 554 5.64 -63.16 -13.95
N LYS A 555 4.44 -63.21 -14.53
CA LYS A 555 3.86 -64.42 -15.12
C LYS A 555 3.34 -64.14 -16.53
N VAL A 556 3.17 -65.22 -17.30
CA VAL A 556 2.58 -65.22 -18.64
C VAL A 556 1.55 -66.35 -18.73
N SER A 557 0.62 -66.27 -19.69
CA SER A 557 -0.43 -67.28 -19.90
C SER A 557 -0.29 -67.90 -21.28
N TRP A 558 -0.39 -69.23 -21.38
CA TRP A 558 -0.42 -69.94 -22.66
C TRP A 558 -1.86 -70.27 -23.07
N THR A 559 -2.13 -70.32 -24.37
CA THR A 559 -3.40 -70.82 -24.95
C THR A 559 -3.13 -71.71 -26.16
N ASP A 560 -4.05 -72.63 -26.44
CA ASP A 560 -3.99 -73.62 -27.52
C ASP A 560 -5.26 -73.55 -28.38
N PRO A 561 -5.46 -72.48 -29.16
CA PRO A 561 -6.74 -72.27 -29.87
C PRO A 561 -7.04 -73.42 -30.86
N PRO A 562 -8.27 -73.93 -30.94
CA PRO A 562 -9.49 -73.47 -30.26
C PRO A 562 -9.73 -74.09 -28.86
N TYR A 563 -8.84 -74.94 -28.37
CA TYR A 563 -9.03 -75.71 -27.15
C TYR A 563 -8.62 -74.92 -25.90
N MET A 564 -9.32 -75.16 -24.79
CA MET A 564 -8.90 -74.64 -23.49
C MET A 564 -7.75 -75.48 -22.95
N ILE A 565 -6.68 -74.81 -22.49
CA ILE A 565 -5.58 -75.46 -21.78
C ILE A 565 -6.04 -75.73 -20.35
N GLN A 566 -5.82 -76.96 -19.87
CA GLN A 566 -5.94 -77.29 -18.46
C GLN A 566 -4.57 -77.17 -17.80
N VAL A 567 -4.36 -76.07 -17.08
CA VAL A 567 -3.10 -75.73 -16.41
C VAL A 567 -2.69 -76.86 -15.46
N GLY A 568 -1.43 -77.27 -15.51
CA GLY A 568 -0.89 -78.37 -14.71
C GLY A 568 -1.20 -79.77 -15.24
N VAL A 569 -1.96 -79.88 -16.34
CA VAL A 569 -2.35 -81.16 -16.94
C VAL A 569 -1.94 -81.24 -18.42
N THR A 570 -2.28 -80.23 -19.21
CA THR A 570 -1.93 -80.20 -20.64
C THR A 570 -0.41 -80.15 -20.82
N LYS A 571 0.14 -80.98 -21.71
CA LYS A 571 1.55 -80.96 -22.11
C LYS A 571 1.71 -80.25 -23.44
N PHE A 572 2.84 -79.59 -23.66
CA PHE A 572 3.22 -79.10 -24.97
C PHE A 572 3.43 -80.28 -25.93
N THR A 573 2.81 -80.22 -27.10
CA THR A 573 2.93 -81.23 -28.16
C THR A 573 3.94 -80.75 -29.21
N ALA A 574 4.87 -81.63 -29.59
CA ALA A 574 5.86 -81.37 -30.63
C ALA A 574 5.17 -80.99 -31.97
N GLY A 575 5.73 -80.03 -32.70
CA GLY A 575 5.17 -79.51 -33.96
C GLY A 575 3.95 -78.61 -33.82
N LYS A 576 3.34 -78.54 -32.62
CA LYS A 576 2.12 -77.75 -32.39
C LYS A 576 2.43 -76.30 -32.02
N ALA A 577 1.59 -75.38 -32.49
CA ALA A 577 1.68 -73.95 -32.17
C ALA A 577 0.80 -73.58 -30.96
N TYR A 578 1.37 -72.83 -30.03
CA TYR A 578 0.70 -72.27 -28.85
C TYR A 578 0.83 -70.75 -28.84
N THR A 579 -0.13 -70.06 -28.23
CA THR A 579 -0.11 -68.59 -28.11
C THR A 579 0.25 -68.19 -26.68
N LEU A 580 1.31 -67.40 -26.53
CA LEU A 580 1.69 -66.72 -25.31
C LEU A 580 0.90 -65.41 -25.20
N ASN A 581 0.27 -65.16 -24.07
CA ASN A 581 -0.51 -63.96 -23.76
C ASN A 581 0.04 -63.31 -22.49
N PHE A 582 0.25 -62.00 -22.52
CA PHE A 582 0.76 -61.25 -21.38
C PHE A 582 0.37 -59.77 -21.49
N LYS A 583 0.54 -59.06 -20.37
CA LYS A 583 0.28 -57.63 -20.23
C LYS A 583 1.54 -56.94 -19.71
N LEU A 584 1.77 -55.71 -20.13
CA LEU A 584 2.79 -54.83 -19.58
C LEU A 584 2.13 -53.68 -18.82
N ALA A 585 2.68 -53.34 -17.66
CA ALA A 585 2.38 -52.07 -16.99
C ALA A 585 3.66 -51.49 -16.38
N GLN A 586 3.78 -50.18 -16.43
CA GLN A 586 4.90 -49.45 -15.86
C GLN A 586 4.52 -48.93 -14.47
N SER A 587 5.44 -49.00 -13.51
CA SER A 587 5.22 -48.55 -12.14
C SER A 587 6.41 -47.71 -11.68
N TYR A 588 6.14 -46.56 -11.07
CA TYR A 588 7.14 -45.65 -10.51
C TYR A 588 6.63 -45.06 -9.19
N SER A 589 7.55 -44.66 -8.31
CA SER A 589 7.22 -44.05 -7.03
C SER A 589 6.87 -42.57 -7.23
N LEU A 590 5.83 -42.06 -6.54
CA LEU A 590 5.45 -40.64 -6.60
C LEU A 590 6.58 -39.67 -6.19
N SER A 591 7.57 -40.15 -5.43
CA SER A 591 8.72 -39.38 -4.95
C SER A 591 9.86 -39.21 -5.96
N GLU A 592 9.91 -40.01 -7.04
CA GLU A 592 11.06 -40.07 -7.95
C GLU A 592 10.88 -39.22 -9.23
N GLY A 593 9.73 -38.56 -9.37
CA GLY A 593 9.38 -37.80 -10.58
C GLY A 593 8.87 -38.68 -11.72
N ALA A 594 8.34 -38.06 -12.78
CA ALA A 594 7.86 -38.78 -13.95
C ALA A 594 9.01 -39.50 -14.67
N PRO A 595 8.83 -40.76 -15.13
CA PRO A 595 9.90 -41.52 -15.78
C PRO A 595 10.35 -40.83 -17.07
N LYS A 596 11.66 -40.92 -17.37
CA LYS A 596 12.24 -40.36 -18.59
C LYS A 596 11.58 -40.93 -19.86
N TYR A 597 11.16 -42.20 -19.81
CA TYR A 597 10.44 -42.86 -20.88
C TYR A 597 9.18 -43.57 -20.38
N GLU A 598 8.12 -43.53 -21.18
CA GLU A 598 6.81 -44.09 -20.87
C GLU A 598 6.42 -45.22 -21.82
N LEU A 599 5.79 -46.26 -21.27
CA LEU A 599 5.27 -47.36 -22.08
C LEU A 599 4.04 -46.90 -22.87
N SER A 600 4.03 -47.15 -24.17
CA SER A 600 2.93 -46.76 -25.07
C SER A 600 2.60 -47.85 -26.09
N GLU A 601 1.54 -47.65 -26.87
CA GLU A 601 1.15 -48.54 -27.97
C GLU A 601 2.19 -48.62 -29.10
N LYS A 602 3.11 -47.65 -29.16
CA LYS A 602 4.24 -47.63 -30.10
C LYS A 602 5.45 -48.42 -29.58
N THR A 603 5.49 -48.79 -28.30
CA THR A 603 6.61 -49.52 -27.72
C THR A 603 6.75 -50.90 -28.37
N VAL A 604 7.92 -51.18 -28.95
CA VAL A 604 8.22 -52.49 -29.55
C VAL A 604 8.48 -53.51 -28.46
N VAL A 605 7.72 -54.60 -28.42
CA VAL A 605 7.91 -55.66 -27.42
C VAL A 605 8.47 -56.91 -28.09
N LYS A 606 9.59 -57.41 -27.57
CA LYS A 606 10.21 -58.67 -28.01
C LYS A 606 10.19 -59.69 -26.89
N VAL A 607 9.80 -60.92 -27.19
CA VAL A 607 9.89 -62.06 -26.28
C VAL A 607 10.84 -63.09 -26.88
N ASN A 608 11.92 -63.42 -26.16
CA ASN A 608 13.00 -64.29 -26.67
C ASN A 608 13.48 -63.89 -28.08
N GLY A 609 13.61 -62.58 -28.33
CA GLY A 609 14.03 -62.03 -29.61
C GLY A 609 12.94 -61.92 -30.69
N LYS A 610 11.77 -62.54 -30.51
CA LYS A 610 10.64 -62.46 -31.46
C LYS A 610 9.70 -61.31 -31.10
N THR A 611 9.26 -60.54 -32.09
CA THR A 611 8.33 -59.41 -31.88
C THR A 611 6.94 -59.92 -31.51
N ALA A 612 6.41 -59.45 -30.38
CA ALA A 612 5.05 -59.72 -29.94
C ALA A 612 4.05 -58.77 -30.61
N GLU A 613 2.84 -59.24 -30.86
CA GLU A 613 1.74 -58.45 -31.44
C GLU A 613 1.01 -57.71 -30.32
N TYR A 614 0.92 -56.38 -30.42
CA TYR A 614 0.08 -55.57 -29.54
C TYR A 614 -1.40 -55.77 -29.88
N THR A 615 -2.23 -56.03 -28.87
CA THR A 615 -3.65 -56.36 -29.07
C THR A 615 -4.62 -55.37 -28.43
N GLY A 616 -4.11 -54.42 -27.64
CA GLY A 616 -4.93 -53.34 -27.07
C GLY A 616 -4.52 -52.93 -25.67
N ARG A 617 -5.15 -51.87 -25.17
CA ARG A 617 -4.92 -51.28 -23.84
C ARG A 617 -6.17 -51.39 -22.97
N ASN A 618 -6.01 -51.76 -21.71
CA ASN A 618 -7.06 -51.71 -20.69
C ASN A 618 -6.48 -51.11 -19.41
N GLY A 619 -6.88 -49.87 -19.11
CA GLY A 619 -6.33 -49.10 -18.00
C GLY A 619 -4.82 -48.89 -18.15
N ILE A 620 -4.05 -49.35 -17.15
CA ILE A 620 -2.58 -49.28 -17.13
C ILE A 620 -1.91 -50.42 -17.91
N TYR A 621 -2.68 -51.39 -18.41
CA TYR A 621 -2.16 -52.60 -19.03
C TYR A 621 -2.16 -52.51 -20.56
N TYR A 622 -1.00 -52.77 -21.16
CA TYR A 622 -0.81 -52.97 -22.59
C TYR A 622 -0.73 -54.47 -22.88
N THR A 623 -1.64 -54.99 -23.69
CA THR A 623 -1.82 -56.43 -23.90
C THR A 623 -1.10 -56.87 -25.17
N TYR A 624 -0.43 -58.02 -25.08
CA TYR A 624 0.35 -58.58 -26.17
C TYR A 624 0.10 -60.09 -26.31
N LYS A 625 0.29 -60.59 -27.53
CA LYS A 625 0.32 -62.02 -27.83
C LYS A 625 1.50 -62.39 -28.73
N LEU A 626 2.00 -63.62 -28.60
CA LEU A 626 3.05 -64.16 -29.46
C LEU A 626 2.81 -65.66 -29.71
N LYS A 627 2.89 -66.10 -30.97
CA LYS A 627 2.80 -67.52 -31.32
C LYS A 627 4.16 -68.21 -31.21
N PHE A 628 4.20 -69.37 -30.56
CA PHE A 628 5.35 -70.26 -30.50
C PHE A 628 4.99 -71.63 -31.07
N THR A 629 5.80 -72.15 -31.99
CA THR A 629 5.73 -73.54 -32.42
C THR A 629 6.70 -74.35 -31.58
N VAL A 630 6.21 -75.43 -30.95
CA VAL A 630 7.05 -76.37 -30.20
C VAL A 630 7.86 -77.17 -31.22
N PRO A 631 9.20 -77.23 -31.11
CA PRO A 631 10.01 -78.04 -32.01
C PRO A 631 9.57 -79.51 -32.03
N GLU A 632 9.63 -80.16 -33.21
CA GLU A 632 9.31 -81.58 -33.40
C GLU A 632 10.40 -82.48 -32.80
N GLY A 633 10.44 -82.60 -31.46
CA GLY A 633 11.37 -83.47 -30.75
C GLY A 633 12.84 -83.05 -30.83
N LEU A 634 13.64 -83.46 -29.84
CA LEU A 634 15.10 -83.39 -29.92
C LEU A 634 15.58 -84.81 -30.20
N LYS A 635 16.06 -85.09 -31.41
CA LYS A 635 16.74 -86.36 -31.71
C LYS A 635 17.85 -86.58 -30.66
N GLY A 636 17.79 -87.71 -29.96
CA GLY A 636 18.70 -88.06 -28.86
C GLY A 636 18.16 -87.83 -27.44
N ASP A 637 17.00 -87.19 -27.28
CA ASP A 637 16.28 -87.08 -26.00
C ASP A 637 15.43 -88.32 -25.76
N VAL A 638 16.10 -89.41 -25.41
CA VAL A 638 15.55 -90.77 -25.34
C VAL A 638 14.56 -90.92 -24.18
N ASP A 639 14.79 -90.28 -23.04
CA ASP A 639 13.85 -90.33 -21.92
C ASP A 639 12.77 -89.23 -21.99
N GLY A 640 12.81 -88.39 -23.03
CA GLY A 640 11.82 -87.35 -23.31
C GLY A 640 11.83 -86.19 -22.30
N ASN A 641 12.94 -85.98 -21.58
CA ASN A 641 13.07 -84.93 -20.58
C ASN A 641 13.42 -83.55 -21.19
N GLY A 642 13.68 -83.51 -22.50
CA GLY A 642 14.01 -82.30 -23.26
C GLY A 642 15.46 -81.84 -23.13
N VAL A 643 16.38 -82.70 -22.69
CA VAL A 643 17.81 -82.44 -22.53
C VAL A 643 18.60 -83.68 -22.92
N ILE A 644 19.33 -83.61 -24.04
CA ILE A 644 20.20 -84.70 -24.50
C ILE A 644 21.42 -84.81 -23.58
N ASN A 645 21.51 -85.89 -22.79
CA ASN A 645 22.62 -86.10 -21.87
C ASN A 645 22.91 -87.60 -21.62
N MET A 646 23.87 -87.89 -20.73
CA MET A 646 24.32 -89.27 -20.46
C MET A 646 23.21 -90.19 -19.91
N LYS A 647 22.16 -89.62 -19.34
CA LYS A 647 20.97 -90.34 -18.89
C LYS A 647 20.15 -90.88 -20.06
N ASP A 648 20.05 -90.13 -21.16
CA ASP A 648 19.42 -90.61 -22.41
C ASP A 648 20.20 -91.77 -22.99
N LEU A 649 21.52 -91.66 -23.03
CA LEU A 649 22.39 -92.75 -23.45
C LEU A 649 22.20 -94.01 -22.60
N THR A 650 22.17 -93.84 -21.28
CA THR A 650 22.00 -94.94 -20.34
C THR A 650 20.63 -95.60 -20.51
N THR A 651 19.59 -94.79 -20.74
CA THR A 651 18.22 -95.28 -20.94
C THR A 651 18.09 -96.01 -22.27
N LEU A 652 18.71 -95.50 -23.34
CA LEU A 652 18.76 -96.17 -24.64
C LEU A 652 19.51 -97.51 -24.57
N GLN A 653 20.64 -97.54 -23.86
CA GLN A 653 21.41 -98.76 -23.63
C GLN A 653 20.61 -99.82 -22.87
N ARG A 654 19.86 -99.42 -21.84
CA ARG A 654 18.99 -100.34 -21.09
C ARG A 654 17.89 -100.90 -21.99
N TYR A 655 17.25 -100.04 -22.78
CA TYR A 655 16.20 -100.44 -23.72
C TYR A 655 16.71 -101.47 -24.74
N VAL A 656 17.83 -101.17 -25.42
CA VAL A 656 18.40 -102.06 -26.44
C VAL A 656 18.88 -103.39 -25.85
N ASN A 657 19.26 -103.43 -24.57
CA ASN A 657 19.62 -104.66 -23.85
C ASN A 657 18.41 -105.43 -23.28
N GLY A 658 17.18 -105.04 -23.63
CA GLY A 658 15.96 -105.74 -23.22
C GLY A 658 15.50 -105.48 -21.79
N TRP A 659 15.98 -104.40 -21.16
CA TRP A 659 15.49 -104.00 -19.84
C TRP A 659 14.12 -103.32 -19.99
N ASP A 660 13.25 -103.53 -19.02
CA ASP A 660 11.93 -102.88 -18.97
C ASP A 660 12.09 -101.38 -18.61
N VAL A 661 12.34 -100.56 -19.63
CA VAL A 661 12.45 -99.11 -19.55
C VAL A 661 11.63 -98.46 -20.66
N THR A 662 10.90 -97.41 -20.31
CA THR A 662 10.13 -96.63 -21.29
C THR A 662 11.03 -95.60 -21.96
N ILE A 663 11.00 -95.54 -23.29
CA ILE A 663 11.73 -94.55 -24.09
C ILE A 663 10.81 -93.82 -25.07
N ASN A 664 11.26 -92.69 -25.60
CA ASN A 664 10.64 -92.04 -26.75
C ASN A 664 11.28 -92.58 -28.04
N GLU A 665 10.61 -93.54 -28.67
CA GLU A 665 11.10 -94.22 -29.87
C GLU A 665 11.41 -93.27 -31.03
N ALA A 666 10.58 -92.23 -31.22
CA ALA A 666 10.78 -91.25 -32.28
C ALA A 666 12.04 -90.38 -32.09
N ASN A 667 12.47 -90.19 -30.83
CA ASN A 667 13.72 -89.48 -30.52
C ASN A 667 14.93 -90.42 -30.46
N ALA A 668 14.69 -91.72 -30.30
CA ALA A 668 15.70 -92.75 -30.04
C ALA A 668 16.24 -93.40 -31.33
N ASP A 669 15.48 -93.38 -32.43
CA ASP A 669 15.96 -93.77 -33.77
C ASP A 669 16.81 -92.64 -34.36
N LEU A 670 18.10 -92.67 -34.04
CA LEU A 670 19.06 -91.64 -34.38
C LEU A 670 19.61 -91.80 -35.79
N ASP A 671 19.54 -93.00 -36.36
CA ASP A 671 19.98 -93.31 -37.71
C ASP A 671 18.83 -93.43 -38.74
N ASP A 672 17.58 -93.18 -38.33
CA ASP A 672 16.37 -93.26 -39.16
C ASP A 672 16.18 -94.64 -39.82
N SER A 673 16.70 -95.69 -39.19
CA SER A 673 16.61 -97.05 -39.74
C SER A 673 15.25 -97.71 -39.53
N GLY A 674 14.37 -97.10 -38.72
CA GLY A 674 13.08 -97.64 -38.33
C GLY A 674 13.19 -98.76 -37.29
N SER A 675 14.36 -98.94 -36.66
CA SER A 675 14.60 -99.98 -35.66
C SER A 675 15.63 -99.54 -34.61
N ILE A 676 15.21 -99.45 -33.35
CA ILE A 676 16.07 -98.97 -32.25
C ILE A 676 17.03 -100.08 -31.81
N ASN A 677 18.33 -99.87 -32.01
CA ASN A 677 19.37 -100.87 -31.75
C ASN A 677 20.70 -100.25 -31.28
N MET A 678 21.77 -101.06 -31.19
CA MET A 678 23.09 -100.60 -30.71
C MET A 678 23.74 -99.52 -31.60
N LYS A 679 23.30 -99.35 -32.85
CA LYS A 679 23.74 -98.24 -33.71
C LYS A 679 23.25 -96.90 -33.19
N ASP A 680 22.01 -96.82 -32.72
CA ASP A 680 21.45 -95.62 -32.12
C ASP A 680 22.16 -95.24 -30.82
N VAL A 681 22.50 -96.24 -30.00
CA VAL A 681 23.33 -96.04 -28.80
C VAL A 681 24.68 -95.39 -29.17
N ALA A 682 25.35 -95.89 -30.22
CA ALA A 682 26.62 -95.34 -30.66
C ALA A 682 26.46 -93.91 -31.22
N ALA A 683 25.39 -93.66 -31.98
CA ALA A 683 25.07 -92.34 -32.51
C ALA A 683 24.79 -91.33 -31.38
N LEU A 684 24.05 -91.74 -30.35
CA LEU A 684 23.74 -90.91 -29.18
C LEU A 684 25.01 -90.58 -28.39
N GLN A 685 25.87 -91.58 -28.15
CA GLN A 685 27.14 -91.38 -27.47
C GLN A 685 28.01 -90.36 -28.20
N LYS A 686 28.06 -90.45 -29.55
CA LYS A 686 28.82 -89.51 -30.38
C LYS A 686 28.23 -88.10 -30.32
N MET A 687 26.90 -87.99 -30.36
CA MET A 687 26.18 -86.71 -30.25
C MET A 687 26.44 -86.04 -28.91
N ILE A 688 26.31 -86.77 -27.78
CA ILE A 688 26.56 -86.25 -26.43
C ILE A 688 28.00 -85.77 -26.28
N ASN A 689 28.97 -86.46 -26.88
CA ASN A 689 30.39 -86.04 -26.84
C ASN A 689 30.68 -84.78 -27.67
N SER A 690 29.73 -84.31 -28.48
CA SER A 690 29.87 -83.12 -29.34
C SER A 690 29.05 -81.89 -28.87
N LEU A 691 28.20 -82.07 -27.86
CA LEU A 691 27.47 -81.01 -27.16
C LEU A 691 28.35 -80.40 -26.07
#